data_AF-A0A1I5GVQ2-F1
#
_entry.id   AF-A0A1I5GVQ2-F1
#
_cell.length_a   1.000
_cell.length_b   1.000
_cell.length_c   1.000
_cell.angle_alpha   90.00
_cell.angle_beta   90.00
_cell.angle_gamma   90.00
#
_symmetry.space_group_name_H-M   'P 1'
#
loop_
_entity.id
_entity.type
_entity.pdbx_description
1 polymer ?
#
loop_
_entity_poly.entity_id
_entity_poly.type
_entity_poly.pdbx_seq_one_letter_code
_entity_poly.pdbx_strand_id
1 'polypeptide(L)'
;MRLGLVREGYGRLGLTATTRIFAALEDHVCTYNEAVASCGWRHSDGPTGEGLENLPYYGEILDRHVISGTGIKTDDDITRYGRITNPTVHIGLNQLRRLVNKIICTYGRPDEIVVELARDLKQSEDQKREVQKIIKRNTDAAIARGKKLVEDLGQKDTGANRMILRLWEDLGHDVMTRNCPYTGKRISATMLFDGSCDIDHILPYSRTLDDSFANRTLCLKEANRQKANKTPWEVWGDTPQWEVIAANLKNLPDNKSWRFAPDAIQRFEGENDFTARALKDTQYLSRIARSYLDALYNGGDGKSHVWVVPGRLTEMLRRHWGLNGLGALTDCDAQTVKAKNRTDHRHHAIDAAVIAATDRSLIKRISDMAKRDEKAGAEEIARSVPPPWEGFRGDIAARIRRIIVSHRADHGRIDPAARKLGKDSTSGQLHNDTAYGLTDAGTVVSRKPLMSLKPNDIGVTTRGANIRDPQLQKHLLRVTRRLEGKAFENALLDFANTRKLPDNSDNPYFGLRRVRLEETLQESARIEVQDQNGTSFKAYKAGSNQCYEIWRCPDGKIKPQAISTYEAHQTTVERKPHPAAKRLLRVYKRDMVAIERNEQIIICYVQKLDVANGLFLVPHTEANADARNSDKTDSFRFIQMSAGPLIKAKARRIHVDEMGRIRDPGPPR
;
A
#
# COMPACT_ATOMS: atom_id res chain seq x y z
N MET A 1 -33.70 31.00 -19.63
CA MET A 1 -32.59 30.07 -19.29
C MET A 1 -33.18 28.70 -19.01
N ARG A 2 -32.94 27.69 -19.85
CA ARG A 2 -33.27 26.29 -19.51
C ARG A 2 -32.26 25.84 -18.46
N LEU A 3 -32.72 25.66 -17.22
CA LEU A 3 -31.98 24.96 -16.17
C LEU A 3 -31.69 23.55 -16.67
N GLY A 4 -30.48 23.34 -17.22
CA GLY A 4 -29.99 22.02 -17.55
C GLY A 4 -29.96 21.17 -16.28
N LEU A 5 -30.43 19.92 -16.40
CA LEU A 5 -30.37 18.87 -15.38
C LEU A 5 -29.12 19.02 -14.51
N VAL A 6 -29.31 19.32 -13.23
CA VAL A 6 -28.23 19.41 -12.24
C VAL A 6 -27.55 18.05 -12.22
N ARG A 7 -26.25 18.00 -12.57
CA ARG A 7 -25.44 16.79 -12.46
C ARG A 7 -25.46 16.32 -11.00
N GLU A 8 -25.51 15.01 -10.75
CA GLU A 8 -25.30 14.47 -9.40
C GLU A 8 -23.98 15.00 -8.82
N GLY A 9 -24.06 15.65 -7.66
CA GLY A 9 -22.92 16.24 -6.98
C GLY A 9 -23.36 17.22 -5.89
N TYR A 10 -22.42 17.58 -5.02
CA TYR A 10 -22.62 18.61 -3.98
C TYR A 10 -21.85 19.87 -4.36
N GLY A 11 -22.45 21.03 -4.14
CA GLY A 11 -21.72 22.31 -4.17
C GLY A 11 -20.67 22.35 -3.06
N ARG A 12 -19.60 23.12 -3.24
CA ARG A 12 -18.57 23.33 -2.19
C ARG A 12 -19.12 24.05 -0.96
N LEU A 13 -20.23 24.76 -1.12
CA LEU A 13 -20.90 25.52 -0.07
C LEU A 13 -22.29 24.91 0.16
N GLY A 14 -22.72 24.89 1.42
CA GLY A 14 -24.09 24.56 1.77
C GLY A 14 -25.08 25.58 1.20
N LEU A 15 -26.37 25.22 1.20
CA LEU A 15 -27.44 26.08 0.68
C LEU A 15 -27.43 27.47 1.33
N THR A 16 -27.34 27.53 2.67
CA THR A 16 -27.32 28.78 3.42
C THR A 16 -26.19 29.73 3.00
N ALA A 17 -24.97 29.22 2.85
CA ALA A 17 -23.83 30.03 2.44
C ALA A 17 -23.98 30.48 0.98
N THR A 18 -24.40 29.56 0.10
CA THR A 18 -24.60 29.83 -1.32
C THR A 18 -25.65 30.92 -1.54
N THR A 19 -26.80 30.84 -0.87
CA THR A 19 -27.88 31.82 -1.01
C THR A 19 -27.46 33.22 -0.57
N ARG A 20 -26.74 33.34 0.56
CA ARG A 20 -26.29 34.65 1.06
C ARG A 20 -25.23 35.29 0.16
N ILE A 21 -24.24 34.50 -0.27
CA ILE A 21 -23.21 35.00 -1.19
C ILE A 21 -23.83 35.38 -2.53
N PHE A 22 -24.79 34.60 -3.02
CA PHE A 22 -25.49 34.90 -4.25
C PHE A 22 -26.30 36.20 -4.14
N ALA A 23 -27.03 36.41 -3.05
CA ALA A 23 -27.73 37.67 -2.80
C ALA A 23 -26.77 38.87 -2.78
N ALA A 24 -25.59 38.74 -2.16
CA ALA A 24 -24.57 39.79 -2.15
C ALA A 24 -23.99 40.07 -3.56
N LEU A 25 -23.85 39.04 -4.40
CA LEU A 25 -23.42 39.19 -5.79
C LEU A 25 -24.50 39.81 -6.70
N GLU A 26 -25.78 39.61 -6.39
CA GLU A 26 -26.90 40.23 -7.12
C GLU A 26 -27.10 41.69 -6.72
N ASP A 27 -26.94 42.02 -5.44
CA ASP A 27 -27.17 43.36 -4.90
C ASP A 27 -26.05 44.35 -5.28
N HIS A 28 -24.82 43.86 -5.47
CA HIS A 28 -23.66 44.69 -5.78
C HIS A 28 -22.81 44.09 -6.91
N VAL A 29 -22.29 44.94 -7.81
CA VAL A 29 -21.23 44.54 -8.75
C VAL A 29 -19.93 44.36 -7.98
N CYS A 30 -19.76 43.17 -7.41
CA CYS A 30 -18.61 42.84 -6.58
C CYS A 30 -18.01 41.50 -7.00
N THR A 31 -16.73 41.31 -6.68
CA THR A 31 -16.02 40.06 -6.87
C THR A 31 -16.49 39.01 -5.85
N TYR A 32 -16.31 37.73 -6.15
CA TYR A 32 -16.71 36.65 -5.24
C TYR A 32 -16.11 36.78 -3.83
N ASN A 33 -14.85 37.20 -3.72
CA ASN A 33 -14.20 37.46 -2.43
C ASN A 33 -14.86 38.60 -1.64
N GLU A 34 -15.31 39.66 -2.32
CA GLU A 34 -16.01 40.78 -1.70
C GLU A 34 -17.41 40.37 -1.24
N ALA A 35 -18.15 39.59 -2.04
CA ALA A 35 -19.44 39.04 -1.66
C ALA A 35 -19.36 38.08 -0.45
N VAL A 36 -18.28 37.28 -0.37
CA VAL A 36 -18.04 36.43 0.80
C VAL A 36 -17.71 37.29 2.03
N ALA A 37 -16.92 38.36 1.86
CA ALA A 37 -16.58 39.29 2.93
C ALA A 37 -17.79 40.06 3.47
N SER A 38 -18.71 40.51 2.61
CA SER A 38 -19.94 41.18 3.03
C SER A 38 -20.88 40.26 3.82
N CYS A 39 -20.81 38.95 3.59
CA CYS A 39 -21.50 37.94 4.40
C CYS A 39 -20.84 37.68 5.77
N GLY A 40 -19.76 38.39 6.11
CA GLY A 40 -18.98 38.17 7.33
C GLY A 40 -18.06 36.95 7.27
N TRP A 41 -17.77 36.44 6.07
CA TRP A 41 -16.94 35.26 5.86
C TRP A 41 -15.65 35.60 5.11
N ARG A 42 -14.69 34.68 5.10
CA ARG A 42 -13.45 34.83 4.32
C ARG A 42 -13.36 33.73 3.27
N HIS A 43 -13.09 34.13 2.04
CA HIS A 43 -12.92 33.19 0.92
C HIS A 43 -11.59 32.42 1.03
N SER A 44 -10.53 33.08 1.50
CA SER A 44 -9.21 32.49 1.71
C SER A 44 -9.06 31.88 3.10
N ASP A 45 -8.42 30.70 3.18
CA ASP A 45 -7.99 30.03 4.43
C ASP A 45 -6.80 30.78 5.07
N GLY A 46 -6.99 32.08 5.37
CA GLY A 46 -6.00 32.88 6.07
C GLY A 46 -5.96 32.56 7.57
N PRO A 47 -4.89 32.95 8.29
CA PRO A 47 -4.77 32.73 9.72
C PRO A 47 -5.99 33.26 10.48
N THR A 48 -6.42 32.54 11.52
CA THR A 48 -7.50 32.95 12.42
C THR A 48 -7.16 34.19 13.25
N GLY A 49 -5.91 34.67 13.16
CA GLY A 49 -5.35 35.73 14.01
C GLY A 49 -4.77 35.20 15.32
N GLU A 50 -4.97 33.92 15.62
CA GLU A 50 -4.43 33.23 16.80
C GLU A 50 -3.47 32.13 16.36
N GLY A 51 -2.28 32.08 16.96
CA GLY A 51 -1.29 31.05 16.72
C GLY A 51 -1.32 30.05 17.87
N LEU A 52 -1.58 28.78 17.56
CA LEU A 52 -1.67 27.75 18.58
C LEU A 52 -0.29 27.42 19.17
N GLU A 53 -0.23 27.17 20.48
CA GLU A 53 1.00 26.73 21.14
C GLU A 53 1.44 25.34 20.68
N ASN A 54 0.47 24.46 20.42
CA ASN A 54 0.68 23.09 19.96
C ASN A 54 -0.39 22.73 18.92
N LEU A 55 -0.08 21.78 18.04
CA LEU A 55 -1.04 21.27 17.07
C LEU A 55 -2.10 20.38 17.77
N PRO A 56 -3.40 20.71 17.68
CA PRO A 56 -4.49 19.86 18.19
C PRO A 56 -4.74 18.70 17.23
N TYR A 57 -5.75 17.87 17.45
CA TYR A 57 -6.15 16.89 16.43
C TYR A 57 -6.50 17.59 15.12
N TYR A 58 -5.99 17.09 13.99
CA TYR A 58 -6.08 17.81 12.72
C TYR A 58 -7.52 18.09 12.27
N GLY A 59 -8.50 17.29 12.70
CA GLY A 59 -9.91 17.48 12.35
C GLY A 59 -10.52 18.76 12.93
N GLU A 60 -9.92 19.31 13.99
CA GLU A 60 -10.31 20.60 14.56
C GLU A 60 -9.93 21.77 13.66
N ILE A 61 -8.84 21.63 12.90
CA ILE A 61 -8.32 22.68 12.00
C ILE A 61 -8.79 22.47 10.56
N LEU A 62 -8.94 21.22 10.14
CA LEU A 62 -9.21 20.82 8.76
C LEU A 62 -10.64 20.33 8.57
N ASP A 63 -11.61 21.01 9.16
CA ASP A 63 -13.04 20.68 9.14
C ASP A 63 -13.58 20.44 7.71
N ARG A 64 -13.12 21.22 6.73
CA ARG A 64 -13.47 21.11 5.30
C ARG A 64 -12.91 19.84 4.61
N HIS A 65 -11.97 19.15 5.24
CA HIS A 65 -11.28 17.98 4.69
C HIS A 65 -11.67 16.65 5.36
N VAL A 66 -12.46 16.71 6.42
CA VAL A 66 -12.93 15.54 7.17
C VAL A 66 -14.41 15.29 6.89
N ILE A 67 -14.85 14.04 7.06
CA ILE A 67 -16.29 13.76 7.18
C ILE A 67 -16.74 14.35 8.52
N SER A 68 -17.82 15.12 8.54
CA SER A 68 -18.35 15.74 9.76
C SER A 68 -18.49 14.73 10.90
N GLY A 69 -17.89 15.06 12.05
CA GLY A 69 -18.05 14.32 13.30
C GLY A 69 -19.34 14.71 14.05
N THR A 70 -19.50 14.18 15.25
CA THR A 70 -20.70 14.39 16.09
C THR A 70 -20.77 15.80 16.70
N GLY A 71 -19.61 16.45 16.88
CA GLY A 71 -19.50 17.73 17.60
C GLY A 71 -19.66 17.62 19.13
N ILE A 72 -19.89 16.42 19.68
CA ILE A 72 -20.12 16.21 21.11
C ILE A 72 -18.80 16.25 21.87
N LYS A 73 -18.70 17.07 22.93
CA LYS A 73 -17.44 17.30 23.67
C LYS A 73 -16.91 16.08 24.42
N THR A 74 -17.76 15.13 24.78
CA THR A 74 -17.39 13.90 25.50
C THR A 74 -16.85 12.80 24.58
N ASP A 75 -17.01 12.95 23.27
CA ASP A 75 -16.54 11.99 22.29
C ASP A 75 -15.03 12.13 22.07
N ASP A 76 -14.37 11.03 21.68
CA ASP A 76 -12.97 11.07 21.28
C ASP A 76 -12.76 11.96 20.04
N ASP A 77 -11.54 12.46 19.84
CA ASP A 77 -11.21 13.40 18.76
C ASP A 77 -11.71 12.97 17.38
N ILE A 78 -11.62 11.67 17.05
CA ILE A 78 -12.04 11.15 15.74
C ILE A 78 -13.57 11.17 15.62
N THR A 79 -14.29 10.76 16.65
CA THR A 79 -15.76 10.76 16.66
C THR A 79 -16.30 12.18 16.68
N ARG A 80 -15.68 13.07 17.48
CA ARG A 80 -16.09 14.46 17.65
C ARG A 80 -15.87 15.31 16.40
N TYR A 81 -14.66 15.30 15.85
CA TYR A 81 -14.27 16.18 14.74
C TYR A 81 -14.30 15.48 13.38
N GLY A 82 -14.36 14.16 13.35
CA GLY A 82 -14.30 13.37 12.13
C GLY A 82 -12.89 13.00 11.71
N ARG A 83 -12.75 12.35 10.56
CA ARG A 83 -11.43 11.99 10.00
C ARG A 83 -11.36 12.12 8.49
N ILE A 84 -10.15 12.33 7.99
CA ILE A 84 -9.86 12.18 6.56
C ILE A 84 -10.06 10.71 6.18
N THR A 85 -10.80 10.46 5.10
CA THR A 85 -11.13 9.11 4.63
C THR A 85 -9.92 8.31 4.16
N ASN A 86 -8.89 9.00 3.66
CA ASN A 86 -7.63 8.38 3.29
C ASN A 86 -6.82 8.00 4.54
N PRO A 87 -6.66 6.69 4.85
CA PRO A 87 -6.01 6.24 6.07
C PRO A 87 -4.52 6.59 6.12
N THR A 88 -3.83 6.62 4.98
CA THR A 88 -2.42 7.02 4.89
C THR A 88 -2.24 8.46 5.34
N VAL A 89 -3.08 9.37 4.85
CA VAL A 89 -3.04 10.79 5.22
C VAL A 89 -3.43 10.99 6.68
N HIS A 90 -4.46 10.28 7.16
CA HIS A 90 -4.85 10.30 8.57
C HIS A 90 -3.69 9.90 9.51
N ILE A 91 -2.99 8.80 9.20
CA ILE A 91 -1.84 8.34 9.99
C ILE A 91 -0.69 9.35 9.87
N GLY A 92 -0.40 9.83 8.67
CA GLY A 92 0.66 10.80 8.39
C GLY A 92 0.51 12.10 9.18
N LEU A 93 -0.66 12.73 9.17
CA LEU A 93 -0.93 13.95 9.93
C LEU A 93 -0.80 13.75 11.44
N ASN A 94 -1.23 12.59 11.95
CA ASN A 94 -1.07 12.26 13.37
C ASN A 94 0.38 12.04 13.77
N GLN A 95 1.22 11.42 12.92
CA GLN A 95 2.66 11.32 13.19
C GLN A 95 3.34 12.70 13.10
N LEU A 96 2.96 13.52 12.13
CA LEU A 96 3.43 14.90 12.01
C LEU A 96 3.09 15.71 13.27
N ARG A 97 1.84 15.64 13.75
CA ARG A 97 1.40 16.28 15.00
C ARG A 97 2.30 15.90 16.17
N ARG A 98 2.55 14.60 16.37
CA ARG A 98 3.37 14.10 17.48
C ARG A 98 4.81 14.59 17.38
N LEU A 99 5.41 14.52 16.20
CA LEU A 99 6.78 14.98 15.95
C LEU A 99 6.91 16.49 16.18
N VAL A 100 6.03 17.30 15.58
CA VAL A 100 6.10 18.77 15.67
C VAL A 100 5.85 19.24 17.10
N ASN A 101 4.85 18.70 17.80
CA ASN A 101 4.62 19.05 19.21
C ASN A 101 5.81 18.63 20.09
N LYS A 102 6.49 17.53 19.77
CA LYS A 102 7.71 17.11 20.50
C LYS A 102 8.89 18.06 20.24
N ILE A 103 9.04 18.54 19.01
CA ILE A 103 10.01 19.58 18.63
C ILE A 103 9.70 20.88 19.40
N ILE A 104 8.45 21.34 19.38
CA ILE A 104 8.00 22.56 20.07
C ILE A 104 8.29 22.45 21.58
N CYS A 105 7.90 21.33 22.20
CA CYS A 105 8.15 21.08 23.62
C CYS A 105 9.65 21.12 23.99
N THR A 106 10.52 20.73 23.06
CA THR A 106 11.97 20.64 23.31
C THR A 106 12.71 21.94 23.00
N TYR A 107 12.39 22.58 21.87
CA TYR A 107 13.18 23.66 21.28
C TYR A 107 12.38 24.97 21.10
N GLY A 108 11.10 24.99 21.44
CA GLY A 108 10.19 26.08 21.11
C GLY A 108 9.61 25.99 19.70
N ARG A 109 8.65 26.87 19.40
CA ARG A 109 8.03 26.94 18.08
C ARG A 109 9.08 27.32 17.02
N PRO A 110 9.23 26.56 15.92
CA PRO A 110 10.14 26.92 14.84
C PRO A 110 9.81 28.28 14.23
N ASP A 111 10.83 29.03 13.79
CA ASP A 111 10.63 30.29 13.06
C ASP A 111 9.97 30.07 11.69
N GLU A 112 10.36 29.01 11.00
CA GLU A 112 9.75 28.57 9.74
C GLU A 112 9.62 27.05 9.72
N ILE A 113 8.61 26.56 9.00
CA ILE A 113 8.44 25.13 8.72
C ILE A 113 8.37 24.93 7.21
N VAL A 114 9.28 24.10 6.70
CA VAL A 114 9.37 23.83 5.27
C VAL A 114 8.97 22.38 4.99
N VAL A 115 7.98 22.20 4.11
CA VAL A 115 7.42 20.89 3.79
C VAL A 115 7.70 20.52 2.35
N GLU A 116 8.26 19.34 2.12
CA GLU A 116 8.42 18.81 0.78
C GLU A 116 7.07 18.39 0.18
N LEU A 117 6.80 18.86 -1.04
CA LEU A 117 5.73 18.34 -1.88
C LEU A 117 6.32 17.36 -2.88
N ALA A 118 5.65 16.23 -3.08
CA ALA A 118 5.87 15.35 -4.22
C ALA A 118 5.34 15.95 -5.54
N ARG A 119 5.67 17.23 -5.80
CA ARG A 119 5.34 17.96 -7.03
C ARG A 119 6.58 18.06 -7.92
N ASP A 120 6.33 18.00 -9.23
CA ASP A 120 7.32 18.40 -10.21
C ASP A 120 7.61 19.90 -10.14
N LEU A 121 8.76 20.30 -10.67
CA LEU A 121 9.07 21.71 -10.93
C LEU A 121 7.99 22.34 -11.83
N LYS A 122 7.82 23.66 -11.73
CA LYS A 122 6.85 24.38 -12.56
C LYS A 122 7.11 24.07 -14.03
N GLN A 123 6.05 23.65 -14.71
CA GLN A 123 6.07 23.39 -16.14
C GLN A 123 6.33 24.69 -16.91
N SER A 124 7.10 24.59 -18.00
CA SER A 124 7.24 25.69 -18.97
C SER A 124 5.90 26.02 -19.64
N GLU A 125 5.80 27.17 -20.29
CA GLU A 125 4.56 27.54 -21.00
C GLU A 125 4.21 26.53 -22.10
N ASP A 126 5.20 25.96 -22.78
CA ASP A 126 4.95 24.94 -23.80
C ASP A 126 4.49 23.61 -23.20
N GLN A 127 5.05 23.19 -22.06
CA GLN A 127 4.54 22.02 -21.33
C GLN A 127 3.11 22.24 -20.84
N LYS A 128 2.77 23.43 -20.34
CA LYS A 128 1.39 23.77 -19.96
C LYS A 128 0.46 23.74 -21.16
N ARG A 129 0.87 24.31 -22.29
CA ARG A 129 0.09 24.27 -23.55
C ARG A 129 -0.17 22.84 -23.98
N GLU A 130 0.84 21.97 -23.90
CA GLU A 130 0.69 20.57 -24.27
C GLU A 130 -0.26 19.81 -23.32
N VAL A 131 -0.13 20.01 -22.01
CA VAL A 131 -1.06 19.46 -21.03
C VAL A 131 -2.49 19.95 -21.28
N GLN A 132 -2.68 21.24 -21.56
CA GLN A 132 -4.00 21.81 -21.87
C GLN A 132 -4.58 21.24 -23.17
N LYS A 133 -3.77 21.04 -24.21
CA LYS A 133 -4.21 20.37 -25.44
C LYS A 133 -4.68 18.94 -25.16
N ILE A 134 -3.94 18.18 -24.35
CA ILE A 134 -4.31 16.81 -23.97
C ILE A 134 -5.61 16.80 -23.15
N ILE A 135 -5.75 17.70 -22.17
CA ILE A 135 -6.97 17.83 -21.36
C ILE A 135 -8.17 18.16 -22.24
N LYS A 136 -8.04 19.17 -23.12
CA LYS A 136 -9.09 19.56 -24.05
C LYS A 136 -9.51 18.39 -24.94
N ARG A 137 -8.54 17.72 -25.58
CA ARG A 137 -8.79 16.54 -26.43
C ARG A 137 -9.52 15.44 -25.68
N ASN A 138 -9.14 15.15 -24.44
CA ASN A 138 -9.79 14.14 -23.61
C ASN A 138 -11.23 14.53 -23.22
N THR A 139 -11.45 15.81 -22.88
CA THR A 139 -12.79 16.34 -22.56
C THR A 139 -13.70 16.29 -23.78
N ASP A 140 -13.22 16.75 -24.94
CA ASP A 140 -13.98 16.74 -26.19
C ASP A 140 -14.36 15.31 -26.61
N ALA A 141 -13.41 14.37 -26.52
CA ALA A 141 -13.68 12.96 -26.76
C ALA A 141 -14.69 12.37 -25.76
N ALA A 142 -14.66 12.78 -24.49
CA ALA A 142 -15.62 12.33 -23.49
C ALA A 142 -17.03 12.88 -23.76
N ILE A 143 -17.15 14.11 -24.24
CA ILE A 143 -18.43 14.71 -24.66
C ILE A 143 -18.99 13.97 -25.87
N ALA A 144 -18.16 13.71 -26.88
CA ALA A 144 -18.56 12.97 -28.08
C ALA A 144 -19.06 11.56 -27.74
N ARG A 145 -18.37 10.85 -26.84
CA ARG A 145 -18.82 9.55 -26.32
C ARG A 145 -20.14 9.65 -25.56
N GLY A 146 -20.34 10.69 -24.76
CA GLY A 146 -21.60 10.95 -24.06
C GLY A 146 -22.79 11.07 -25.02
N LYS A 147 -22.63 11.85 -26.10
CA LYS A 147 -23.63 11.96 -27.16
C LYS A 147 -23.91 10.62 -27.82
N LYS A 148 -22.86 9.90 -28.25
CA LYS A 148 -22.97 8.57 -28.86
C LYS A 148 -23.70 7.55 -27.98
N LEU A 149 -23.46 7.57 -26.67
CA LEU A 149 -24.17 6.68 -25.74
C LEU A 149 -25.68 6.94 -25.75
N VAL A 150 -26.09 8.20 -25.72
CA VAL A 150 -27.51 8.59 -25.62
C VAL A 150 -28.21 8.45 -26.98
N GLU A 151 -27.59 8.97 -28.04
CA GLU A 151 -28.19 9.07 -29.38
C GLU A 151 -28.15 7.74 -30.14
N ASP A 152 -27.00 7.04 -30.15
CA ASP A 152 -26.82 5.85 -30.99
C ASP A 152 -27.13 4.53 -30.24
N LEU A 153 -26.87 4.49 -28.92
CA LEU A 153 -26.91 3.24 -28.14
C LEU A 153 -28.04 3.19 -27.11
N GLY A 154 -28.80 4.28 -26.93
CA GLY A 154 -29.89 4.37 -25.95
C GLY A 154 -29.44 4.17 -24.49
N GLN A 155 -28.17 4.46 -24.18
CA GLN A 155 -27.59 4.29 -22.85
C GLN A 155 -27.42 5.62 -22.12
N LYS A 156 -27.44 5.58 -20.78
CA LYS A 156 -27.20 6.77 -19.94
C LYS A 156 -25.76 7.27 -20.08
N ASP A 157 -25.55 8.58 -20.17
CA ASP A 157 -24.22 9.19 -20.09
C ASP A 157 -23.69 9.17 -18.66
N THR A 158 -22.99 8.09 -18.32
CA THR A 158 -22.27 7.92 -17.06
C THR A 158 -20.78 7.79 -17.30
N GLY A 159 -19.94 8.08 -16.30
CA GLY A 159 -18.50 7.88 -16.39
C GLY A 159 -18.12 6.42 -16.69
N ALA A 160 -18.88 5.46 -16.14
CA ALA A 160 -18.70 4.03 -16.39
C ALA A 160 -19.02 3.66 -17.84
N ASN A 161 -20.15 4.13 -18.39
CA ASN A 161 -20.54 3.84 -19.77
C ASN A 161 -19.58 4.49 -20.77
N ARG A 162 -19.13 5.73 -20.51
CA ARG A 162 -18.10 6.39 -21.32
C ARG A 162 -16.77 5.64 -21.28
N MET A 163 -16.42 5.03 -20.15
CA MET A 163 -15.23 4.18 -20.03
C MET A 163 -15.37 2.91 -20.87
N ILE A 164 -16.51 2.23 -20.86
CA ILE A 164 -16.76 1.04 -21.70
C ILE A 164 -16.59 1.40 -23.18
N LEU A 165 -17.20 2.49 -23.63
CA LEU A 165 -17.10 2.93 -25.02
C LEU A 165 -15.65 3.30 -25.41
N ARG A 166 -14.91 3.94 -24.49
CA ARG A 166 -13.49 4.23 -24.68
C ARG A 166 -12.65 2.94 -24.78
N LEU A 167 -12.90 1.97 -23.92
CA LEU A 167 -12.20 0.67 -23.97
C LEU A 167 -12.51 -0.09 -25.26
N TRP A 168 -13.72 0.03 -25.78
CA TRP A 168 -14.10 -0.54 -27.07
C TRP A 168 -13.37 0.15 -28.24
N GLU A 169 -13.22 1.47 -28.20
CA GLU A 169 -12.43 2.22 -29.18
C GLU A 169 -10.92 1.86 -29.12
N ASP A 170 -10.39 1.52 -27.94
CA ASP A 170 -9.02 1.04 -27.79
C ASP A 170 -8.79 -0.34 -28.43
N LEU A 171 -9.83 -1.09 -28.81
CA LEU A 171 -9.68 -2.40 -29.45
C LEU A 171 -9.26 -2.29 -30.93
N GLY A 172 -9.37 -1.10 -31.52
CA GLY A 172 -9.01 -0.86 -32.90
C GLY A 172 -9.58 0.46 -33.44
N HIS A 173 -8.84 1.06 -34.38
CA HIS A 173 -9.23 2.32 -35.02
C HIS A 173 -10.57 2.20 -35.76
N ASP A 174 -10.81 1.09 -36.43
CA ASP A 174 -12.02 0.82 -37.19
C ASP A 174 -12.96 -0.17 -36.48
N VAL A 175 -14.27 0.01 -36.66
CA VAL A 175 -15.32 -0.81 -36.03
C VAL A 175 -15.25 -2.28 -36.47
N MET A 176 -14.67 -2.59 -37.63
CA MET A 176 -14.43 -3.95 -38.11
C MET A 176 -13.22 -4.61 -37.43
N THR A 177 -12.29 -3.81 -36.90
CA THR A 177 -11.06 -4.27 -36.24
C THR A 177 -11.16 -4.39 -34.72
N ARG A 178 -12.28 -3.94 -34.14
CA ARG A 178 -12.53 -3.98 -32.69
C ARG A 178 -12.86 -5.39 -32.23
N ASN A 179 -11.79 -6.16 -32.04
CA ASN A 179 -11.86 -7.56 -31.64
C ASN A 179 -11.47 -7.73 -30.18
N CYS A 180 -12.08 -8.71 -29.52
CA CYS A 180 -11.69 -9.17 -28.21
C CYS A 180 -10.19 -9.52 -28.21
N PRO A 181 -9.38 -8.93 -27.31
CA PRO A 181 -7.93 -9.16 -27.28
C PRO A 181 -7.54 -10.62 -27.10
N TYR A 182 -8.37 -11.40 -26.41
CA TYR A 182 -8.07 -12.80 -26.06
C TYR A 182 -8.57 -13.80 -27.09
N THR A 183 -9.66 -13.51 -27.78
CA THR A 183 -10.31 -14.47 -28.69
C THR A 183 -10.18 -14.12 -30.16
N GLY A 184 -9.82 -12.87 -30.49
CA GLY A 184 -9.85 -12.34 -31.86
C GLY A 184 -11.27 -12.16 -32.43
N LYS A 185 -12.32 -12.50 -31.69
CA LYS A 185 -13.71 -12.34 -32.13
C LYS A 185 -14.14 -10.88 -32.02
N ARG A 186 -14.88 -10.41 -33.01
CA ARG A 186 -15.41 -9.04 -33.05
C ARG A 186 -16.32 -8.73 -31.88
N ILE A 187 -16.16 -7.55 -31.31
CA ILE A 187 -17.07 -6.96 -30.33
C ILE A 187 -17.83 -5.84 -31.02
N SER A 188 -19.14 -6.00 -31.22
CA SER A 188 -20.00 -4.95 -31.75
C SER A 188 -20.39 -3.94 -30.66
N ALA A 189 -20.91 -2.78 -31.06
CA ALA A 189 -21.40 -1.78 -30.12
C ALA A 189 -22.60 -2.27 -29.27
N THR A 190 -23.40 -3.20 -29.80
CA THR A 190 -24.54 -3.79 -29.09
C THR A 190 -24.10 -4.70 -27.94
N MET A 191 -22.95 -5.38 -28.09
CA MET A 191 -22.40 -6.29 -27.07
C MET A 191 -21.83 -5.58 -25.84
N LEU A 192 -21.72 -4.24 -25.88
CA LEU A 192 -21.11 -3.46 -24.79
C LEU A 192 -21.97 -3.48 -23.51
N PHE A 193 -23.28 -3.65 -23.65
CA PHE A 193 -24.25 -3.50 -22.55
C PHE A 193 -25.22 -4.67 -22.41
N ASP A 194 -25.08 -5.74 -23.20
CA ASP A 194 -25.94 -6.93 -23.16
C ASP A 194 -25.44 -8.05 -22.21
N GLY A 195 -24.27 -7.84 -21.58
CA GLY A 195 -23.65 -8.79 -20.66
C GLY A 195 -22.71 -9.82 -21.31
N SER A 196 -22.46 -9.72 -22.62
CA SER A 196 -21.50 -10.57 -23.36
C SER A 196 -20.04 -10.19 -23.10
N CYS A 197 -19.78 -8.94 -22.71
CA CYS A 197 -18.44 -8.41 -22.47
C CYS A 197 -18.19 -8.10 -20.99
N ASP A 198 -16.93 -8.23 -20.58
CA ASP A 198 -16.41 -7.80 -19.28
C ASP A 198 -15.23 -6.84 -19.47
N ILE A 199 -14.98 -6.03 -18.44
CA ILE A 199 -13.73 -5.28 -18.30
C ILE A 199 -12.76 -6.12 -17.48
N ASP A 200 -11.64 -6.51 -18.07
CA ASP A 200 -10.60 -7.30 -17.44
C ASP A 200 -9.36 -6.46 -17.13
N HIS A 201 -8.64 -6.84 -16.07
CA HIS A 201 -7.28 -6.38 -15.81
C HIS A 201 -6.30 -7.28 -16.54
N ILE A 202 -5.67 -6.78 -17.61
CA ILE A 202 -4.74 -7.54 -18.47
C ILE A 202 -3.69 -8.25 -17.59
N LEU A 203 -3.00 -7.50 -16.73
CA LEU A 203 -2.21 -8.06 -15.65
C LEU A 203 -3.07 -8.18 -14.39
N PRO A 204 -3.09 -9.33 -13.68
CA PRO A 204 -3.96 -9.53 -12.53
C PRO A 204 -3.77 -8.46 -11.45
N TYR A 205 -4.87 -7.82 -11.03
CA TYR A 205 -4.85 -6.79 -9.98
C TYR A 205 -4.28 -7.33 -8.66
N SER A 206 -4.56 -8.59 -8.31
CA SER A 206 -4.02 -9.21 -7.09
C SER A 206 -2.48 -9.31 -7.05
N ARG A 207 -1.82 -9.25 -8.22
CA ARG A 207 -0.36 -9.32 -8.36
C ARG A 207 0.27 -7.94 -8.55
N THR A 208 -0.40 -7.06 -9.29
CA THR A 208 0.16 -5.76 -9.71
C THR A 208 -0.41 -4.56 -8.94
N LEU A 209 -1.60 -4.71 -8.35
CA LEU A 209 -2.44 -3.63 -7.82
C LEU A 209 -2.67 -2.47 -8.82
N ASP A 210 -2.48 -2.74 -10.12
CA ASP A 210 -2.63 -1.75 -11.17
C ASP A 210 -4.07 -1.68 -11.64
N ASP A 211 -4.80 -0.70 -11.09
CA ASP A 211 -6.16 -0.38 -11.53
C ASP A 211 -6.21 0.73 -12.60
N SER A 212 -5.07 1.04 -13.22
CA SER A 212 -5.00 2.08 -14.25
C SER A 212 -5.76 1.68 -15.51
N PHE A 213 -6.20 2.69 -16.26
CA PHE A 213 -6.87 2.49 -17.54
C PHE A 213 -5.99 1.72 -18.55
N ALA A 214 -4.67 1.82 -18.45
CA ALA A 214 -3.73 1.09 -19.30
C ALA A 214 -3.71 -0.42 -19.02
N ASN A 215 -4.08 -0.84 -17.79
CA ASN A 215 -4.21 -2.25 -17.45
C ASN A 215 -5.62 -2.80 -17.68
N ARG A 216 -6.59 -1.97 -18.09
CA ARG A 216 -7.96 -2.40 -18.33
C ARG A 216 -8.22 -2.59 -19.82
N THR A 217 -8.89 -3.68 -20.17
CA THR A 217 -9.35 -3.94 -21.54
C THR A 217 -10.77 -4.49 -21.55
N LEU A 218 -11.51 -4.22 -22.63
CA LEU A 218 -12.79 -4.87 -22.88
C LEU A 218 -12.54 -6.22 -23.56
N CYS A 219 -13.20 -7.28 -23.09
CA CYS A 219 -13.08 -8.62 -23.66
C CYS A 219 -14.39 -9.41 -23.51
N LEU A 220 -14.49 -10.56 -24.18
CA LEU A 220 -15.62 -11.47 -23.99
C LEU A 220 -15.57 -12.10 -22.59
N LYS A 221 -16.73 -12.22 -21.97
CA LYS A 221 -16.91 -12.72 -20.59
C LYS A 221 -16.33 -14.11 -20.37
N GLU A 222 -16.49 -15.01 -21.34
CA GLU A 222 -15.96 -16.37 -21.29
C GLU A 222 -14.42 -16.37 -21.28
N ALA A 223 -13.80 -15.49 -22.06
CA ALA A 223 -12.36 -15.36 -22.12
C ALA A 223 -11.79 -14.77 -20.83
N ASN A 224 -12.47 -13.78 -20.25
CA ASN A 224 -12.13 -13.23 -18.93
C ASN A 224 -12.16 -14.33 -17.85
N ARG A 225 -13.21 -15.14 -17.83
CA ARG A 225 -13.35 -16.28 -16.90
C ARG A 225 -12.26 -17.33 -17.09
N GLN A 226 -11.86 -17.60 -18.33
CA GLN A 226 -10.76 -18.52 -18.64
C GLN A 226 -9.41 -17.97 -18.15
N LYS A 227 -9.16 -16.66 -18.33
CA LYS A 227 -7.94 -16.00 -17.85
C LYS A 227 -7.82 -16.01 -16.32
N ALA A 228 -8.92 -15.76 -15.62
CA ALA A 228 -8.97 -15.69 -14.17
C ALA A 228 -7.85 -14.80 -13.59
N ASN A 229 -7.06 -15.31 -12.63
CA ASN A 229 -5.98 -14.56 -11.97
C ASN A 229 -4.59 -14.77 -12.61
N LYS A 230 -4.54 -15.19 -13.89
CA LYS A 230 -3.31 -15.37 -14.68
C LYS A 230 -3.14 -14.23 -15.70
N THR A 231 -1.94 -14.05 -16.23
CA THR A 231 -1.67 -13.15 -17.37
C THR A 231 -2.11 -13.78 -18.69
N PRO A 232 -2.28 -13.01 -19.78
CA PRO A 232 -2.63 -13.57 -21.09
C PRO A 232 -1.60 -14.61 -21.57
N TRP A 233 -0.30 -14.34 -21.39
CA TRP A 233 0.76 -15.28 -21.76
C TRP A 233 0.70 -16.58 -20.94
N GLU A 234 0.48 -16.49 -19.61
CA GLU A 234 0.36 -17.68 -18.75
C GLU A 234 -0.81 -18.60 -19.14
N VAL A 235 -1.87 -18.05 -19.76
CA VAL A 235 -3.04 -18.83 -20.18
C VAL A 235 -2.87 -19.35 -21.61
N TRP A 236 -2.47 -18.47 -22.54
CA TRP A 236 -2.53 -18.79 -23.96
C TRP A 236 -1.17 -18.86 -24.66
N GLY A 237 -0.06 -18.43 -24.06
CA GLY A 237 1.26 -18.25 -24.69
C GLY A 237 1.74 -19.41 -25.57
N ASP A 238 1.76 -20.63 -25.04
CA ASP A 238 2.07 -21.85 -25.81
C ASP A 238 0.80 -22.59 -26.26
N THR A 239 -0.19 -21.89 -26.81
CA THR A 239 -1.38 -22.50 -27.41
C THR A 239 -1.59 -21.91 -28.80
N PRO A 240 -2.27 -22.60 -29.73
CA PRO A 240 -2.60 -22.03 -31.04
C PRO A 240 -3.40 -20.70 -30.93
N GLN A 241 -4.12 -20.51 -29.82
CA GLN A 241 -4.83 -19.27 -29.53
C GLN A 241 -3.88 -18.05 -29.45
N TRP A 242 -2.61 -18.25 -29.11
CA TRP A 242 -1.64 -17.17 -29.03
C TRP A 242 -1.43 -16.47 -30.37
N GLU A 243 -1.44 -17.21 -31.48
CA GLU A 243 -1.26 -16.63 -32.82
C GLU A 243 -2.37 -15.62 -33.13
N VAL A 244 -3.61 -15.95 -32.74
CA VAL A 244 -4.77 -15.06 -32.86
C VAL A 244 -4.61 -13.81 -31.97
N ILE A 245 -4.16 -14.00 -30.73
CA ILE A 245 -3.92 -12.90 -29.79
C ILE A 245 -2.84 -11.97 -30.34
N ALA A 246 -1.67 -12.52 -30.69
CA ALA A 246 -0.51 -11.80 -31.21
C ALA A 246 -0.86 -11.01 -32.48
N ALA A 247 -1.61 -11.60 -33.41
CA ALA A 247 -2.07 -10.93 -34.61
C ALA A 247 -3.01 -9.73 -34.31
N ASN A 248 -3.75 -9.80 -33.20
CA ASN A 248 -4.67 -8.75 -32.78
C ASN A 248 -3.99 -7.63 -31.96
N LEU A 249 -2.83 -7.88 -31.35
CA LEU A 249 -2.14 -6.89 -30.49
C LEU A 249 -1.79 -5.60 -31.22
N LYS A 250 -1.53 -5.65 -32.52
CA LYS A 250 -1.25 -4.46 -33.36
C LYS A 250 -2.40 -3.44 -33.39
N ASN A 251 -3.63 -3.88 -33.07
CA ASN A 251 -4.80 -3.02 -33.03
C ASN A 251 -4.96 -2.30 -31.67
N LEU A 252 -4.23 -2.76 -30.65
CA LEU A 252 -4.26 -2.18 -29.31
C LEU A 252 -3.24 -1.06 -29.18
N PRO A 253 -3.52 -0.03 -28.36
CA PRO A 253 -2.53 0.96 -27.97
C PRO A 253 -1.27 0.32 -27.37
N ASP A 254 -0.10 0.89 -27.68
CA ASP A 254 1.20 0.37 -27.22
C ASP A 254 1.27 0.20 -25.70
N ASN A 255 0.69 1.14 -24.95
CA ASN A 255 0.67 1.10 -23.48
C ASN A 255 -0.15 -0.06 -22.89
N LYS A 256 -0.94 -0.77 -23.71
CA LYS A 256 -1.67 -1.99 -23.36
C LYS A 256 -1.05 -3.24 -23.98
N SER A 257 -0.62 -3.17 -25.24
CA SER A 257 -0.16 -4.34 -26.01
C SER A 257 1.04 -5.05 -25.35
N TRP A 258 1.99 -4.30 -24.79
CA TRP A 258 3.15 -4.89 -24.10
C TRP A 258 2.77 -5.76 -22.90
N ARG A 259 1.61 -5.53 -22.28
CA ARG A 259 1.14 -6.26 -21.09
C ARG A 259 0.72 -7.70 -21.39
N PHE A 260 0.67 -8.06 -22.66
CA PHE A 260 0.42 -9.42 -23.12
C PHE A 260 1.73 -10.23 -23.22
N ALA A 261 2.89 -9.59 -23.23
CA ALA A 261 4.18 -10.24 -23.44
C ALA A 261 4.54 -11.24 -22.30
N PRO A 262 5.41 -12.24 -22.57
CA PRO A 262 5.86 -13.20 -21.57
C PRO A 262 6.51 -12.57 -20.32
N ASP A 263 7.20 -11.46 -20.52
CA ASP A 263 7.95 -10.71 -19.52
C ASP A 263 7.17 -9.54 -18.90
N ALA A 264 5.86 -9.46 -19.17
CA ALA A 264 5.05 -8.30 -18.80
C ALA A 264 5.01 -8.04 -17.27
N ILE A 265 5.07 -9.08 -16.44
CA ILE A 265 5.11 -8.89 -14.98
C ILE A 265 6.46 -8.30 -14.54
N GLN A 266 7.57 -8.82 -15.07
CA GLN A 266 8.91 -8.33 -14.76
C GLN A 266 9.09 -6.89 -15.24
N ARG A 267 8.60 -6.59 -16.45
CA ARG A 267 8.59 -5.23 -16.98
C ARG A 267 7.72 -4.30 -16.14
N PHE A 268 6.54 -4.75 -15.72
CA PHE A 268 5.67 -3.98 -14.84
C PHE A 268 6.34 -3.70 -13.49
N GLU A 269 6.98 -4.70 -12.86
CA GLU A 269 7.70 -4.55 -11.59
C GLU A 269 8.92 -3.61 -11.72
N GLY A 270 9.60 -3.62 -12.87
CA GLY A 270 10.71 -2.71 -13.16
C GLY A 270 10.29 -1.27 -13.44
N GLU A 271 9.12 -1.04 -14.07
CA GLU A 271 8.61 0.28 -14.45
C GLU A 271 7.71 0.93 -13.39
N ASN A 272 6.87 0.13 -12.73
CA ASN A 272 5.90 0.53 -11.73
C ASN A 272 6.16 -0.22 -10.43
N ASP A 273 7.29 0.09 -9.81
CA ASP A 273 7.36 0.02 -8.36
C ASP A 273 6.16 0.78 -7.80
N PHE A 274 5.57 0.32 -6.69
CA PHE A 274 4.30 0.63 -5.99
C PHE A 274 3.85 2.12 -5.82
N THR A 275 4.21 3.00 -6.75
CA THR A 275 4.61 4.40 -6.54
C THR A 275 3.47 5.35 -6.83
N ALA A 276 2.60 5.08 -7.83
CA ALA A 276 1.62 6.08 -8.26
C ALA A 276 0.56 6.42 -7.18
N ARG A 277 0.10 5.41 -6.41
CA ARG A 277 -0.83 5.63 -5.29
C ARG A 277 -0.13 6.28 -4.10
N ALA A 278 1.04 5.76 -3.71
CA ALA A 278 1.85 6.34 -2.65
C ALA A 278 2.24 7.80 -2.96
N LEU A 279 2.51 8.12 -4.23
CA LEU A 279 2.82 9.46 -4.71
C LEU A 279 1.61 10.39 -4.59
N LYS A 280 0.41 9.94 -5.04
CA LYS A 280 -0.83 10.72 -4.87
C LYS A 280 -1.16 10.97 -3.40
N ASP A 281 -1.01 9.95 -2.55
CA ASP A 281 -1.22 10.05 -1.11
C ASP A 281 -0.22 11.03 -0.47
N THR A 282 1.06 10.98 -0.88
CA THR A 282 2.11 11.91 -0.42
C THR A 282 1.82 13.34 -0.88
N GLN A 283 1.42 13.54 -2.14
CA GLN A 283 1.02 14.86 -2.66
C GLN A 283 -0.18 15.45 -1.92
N TYR A 284 -1.13 14.61 -1.52
CA TYR A 284 -2.29 15.03 -0.75
C TYR A 284 -1.88 15.36 0.70
N LEU A 285 -1.12 14.47 1.35
CA LEU A 285 -0.61 14.67 2.70
C LEU A 285 0.18 15.97 2.82
N SER A 286 1.18 16.21 1.98
CA SER A 286 2.02 17.40 2.11
C SER A 286 1.23 18.71 1.89
N ARG A 287 0.19 18.69 1.03
CA ARG A 287 -0.68 19.85 0.82
C ARG A 287 -1.51 20.17 2.07
N ILE A 288 -2.10 19.14 2.66
CA ILE A 288 -2.94 19.27 3.85
C ILE A 288 -2.08 19.58 5.09
N ALA A 289 -0.89 18.98 5.18
CA ALA A 289 0.08 19.25 6.23
C ALA A 289 0.46 20.74 6.28
N ARG A 290 0.65 21.39 5.13
CA ARG A 290 0.88 22.84 5.09
C ARG A 290 -0.24 23.62 5.79
N SER A 291 -1.49 23.43 5.37
CA SER A 291 -2.65 24.11 5.96
C SER A 291 -2.80 23.83 7.45
N TYR A 292 -2.48 22.60 7.87
CA TYR A 292 -2.52 22.21 9.27
C TYR A 292 -1.42 22.88 10.11
N LEU A 293 -0.20 22.96 9.59
CA LEU A 293 0.95 23.59 10.26
C LEU A 293 0.81 25.11 10.33
N ASP A 294 0.12 25.73 9.36
CA ASP A 294 -0.17 27.17 9.38
C ASP A 294 -0.92 27.58 10.68
N ALA A 295 -1.65 26.67 11.33
CA ALA A 295 -2.34 26.92 12.60
C ALA A 295 -1.41 27.27 13.79
N LEU A 296 -0.11 27.00 13.69
CA LEU A 296 0.85 27.40 14.72
C LEU A 296 1.20 28.90 14.66
N TYR A 297 0.84 29.60 13.58
CA TYR A 297 1.27 30.97 13.32
C TYR A 297 0.06 31.88 13.15
N ASN A 298 0.06 33.01 13.88
CA ASN A 298 -1.04 33.98 13.86
C ASN A 298 -1.03 34.90 12.62
N GLY A 299 0.07 34.92 11.85
CA GLY A 299 0.25 35.77 10.68
C GLY A 299 0.31 37.28 10.98
N GLY A 300 0.50 37.66 12.25
CA GLY A 300 0.50 39.07 12.68
C GLY A 300 1.65 39.91 12.11
N ASP A 301 2.70 39.27 11.59
CA ASP A 301 3.85 39.90 10.95
C ASP A 301 3.72 40.01 9.42
N GLY A 302 2.58 39.59 8.85
CA GLY A 302 2.32 39.57 7.41
C GLY A 302 3.15 38.53 6.63
N LYS A 303 3.87 37.63 7.31
CA LYS A 303 4.69 36.59 6.66
C LYS A 303 4.01 35.24 6.78
N SER A 304 4.13 34.45 5.71
CA SER A 304 3.86 33.01 5.81
C SER A 304 5.09 32.37 6.47
N HIS A 305 4.90 31.57 7.52
CA HIS A 305 5.98 30.80 8.17
C HIS A 305 6.05 29.35 7.68
N VAL A 306 4.95 28.82 7.14
CA VAL A 306 4.92 27.48 6.54
C VAL A 306 4.96 27.57 5.03
N TRP A 307 5.93 26.89 4.41
CA TRP A 307 6.06 26.90 2.97
C TRP A 307 6.58 25.58 2.42
N VAL A 308 6.60 25.47 1.09
CA VAL A 308 6.71 24.19 0.40
C VAL A 308 7.82 24.16 -0.64
N VAL A 309 8.50 23.02 -0.74
CA VAL A 309 9.57 22.75 -1.72
C VAL A 309 9.15 21.61 -2.66
N PRO A 310 9.32 21.74 -3.99
CA PRO A 310 9.14 20.61 -4.91
C PRO A 310 10.26 19.59 -4.72
N GLY A 311 9.96 18.31 -4.52
CA GLY A 311 11.00 17.32 -4.17
C GLY A 311 12.09 17.09 -5.23
N ARG A 312 11.80 17.43 -6.49
CA ARG A 312 12.82 17.46 -7.54
C ARG A 312 13.94 18.48 -7.26
N LEU A 313 13.62 19.61 -6.62
CA LEU A 313 14.60 20.62 -6.23
C LEU A 313 15.50 20.08 -5.10
N THR A 314 14.91 19.39 -4.12
CA THR A 314 15.66 18.71 -3.04
C THR A 314 16.68 17.73 -3.61
N GLU A 315 16.27 16.87 -4.55
CA GLU A 315 17.14 15.90 -5.20
C GLU A 315 18.32 16.54 -5.92
N MET A 316 18.06 17.63 -6.66
CA MET A 316 19.08 18.37 -7.40
C MET A 316 20.11 18.98 -6.44
N LEU A 317 19.67 19.71 -5.41
CA LEU A 317 20.58 20.32 -4.43
C LEU A 317 21.35 19.27 -3.64
N ARG A 318 20.69 18.19 -3.21
CA ARG A 318 21.35 17.04 -2.55
C ARG A 318 22.47 16.47 -3.41
N ARG A 319 22.25 16.36 -4.72
CA ARG A 319 23.26 15.90 -5.69
C ARG A 319 24.43 16.87 -5.80
N HIS A 320 24.17 18.16 -6.01
CA HIS A 320 25.22 19.16 -6.20
C HIS A 320 26.03 19.46 -4.94
N TRP A 321 25.43 19.35 -3.76
CA TRP A 321 26.15 19.41 -2.49
C TRP A 321 26.87 18.10 -2.13
N GLY A 322 26.85 17.11 -3.03
CA GLY A 322 27.58 15.86 -2.89
C GLY A 322 27.01 14.89 -1.85
N LEU A 323 25.81 15.12 -1.32
CA LEU A 323 25.25 14.33 -0.23
C LEU A 323 24.80 12.92 -0.68
N ASN A 324 24.64 12.70 -1.98
CA ASN A 324 24.31 11.38 -2.53
C ASN A 324 25.41 10.33 -2.29
N GLY A 325 26.67 10.74 -2.14
CA GLY A 325 27.81 9.84 -1.93
C GLY A 325 28.26 9.75 -0.48
N LEU A 326 27.40 10.05 0.49
CA LEU A 326 27.75 9.89 1.90
C LEU A 326 27.87 8.40 2.22
N GLY A 327 29.10 7.94 2.46
CA GLY A 327 29.44 6.54 2.73
C GLY A 327 28.68 5.89 3.90
N ALA A 328 28.02 6.69 4.74
CA ALA A 328 27.08 6.19 5.75
C ALA A 328 25.80 5.56 5.17
N LEU A 329 25.52 5.73 3.87
CA LEU A 329 24.37 5.20 3.13
C LEU A 329 24.73 4.13 2.09
N THR A 330 26.01 3.85 1.90
CA THR A 330 26.51 2.84 0.95
C THR A 330 27.30 1.82 1.73
N ASP A 331 26.96 0.54 1.61
CA ASP A 331 27.75 -0.54 2.20
C ASP A 331 29.22 -0.41 1.78
N CYS A 332 30.11 -0.53 2.75
CA CYS A 332 31.51 -0.13 2.64
C CYS A 332 32.35 -0.93 1.63
N ASP A 333 31.80 -1.96 0.98
CA ASP A 333 32.59 -3.00 0.27
C ASP A 333 32.20 -3.25 -1.20
N ALA A 334 31.63 -2.27 -1.91
CA ALA A 334 31.34 -2.45 -3.33
C ALA A 334 31.78 -1.25 -4.19
N GLN A 335 32.92 -1.42 -4.86
CA GLN A 335 33.38 -0.60 -6.00
C GLN A 335 32.52 -0.76 -7.26
N THR A 336 31.25 -1.16 -7.11
CA THR A 336 30.33 -1.45 -8.21
C THR A 336 29.09 -0.56 -8.13
N VAL A 337 28.99 0.33 -9.13
CA VAL A 337 27.76 0.84 -9.77
C VAL A 337 26.63 1.29 -8.84
N LYS A 338 26.50 2.62 -8.66
CA LYS A 338 25.24 3.36 -8.37
C LYS A 338 24.19 2.57 -7.54
N ALA A 339 24.55 2.09 -6.35
CA ALA A 339 23.54 1.60 -5.41
C ALA A 339 22.62 2.78 -5.05
N LYS A 340 21.33 2.68 -5.40
CA LYS A 340 20.34 3.71 -5.09
C LYS A 340 20.24 3.82 -3.56
N ASN A 341 20.49 5.01 -3.00
CA ASN A 341 20.37 5.39 -1.56
C ASN A 341 19.00 5.12 -0.89
N ARG A 342 18.11 4.33 -1.50
CA ARG A 342 16.74 4.07 -1.04
C ARG A 342 16.63 2.85 -0.13
N THR A 343 17.74 2.16 0.15
CA THR A 343 17.81 1.01 1.04
C THR A 343 18.00 1.38 2.52
N ASP A 344 18.26 2.66 2.83
CA ASP A 344 18.45 3.17 4.20
C ASP A 344 17.51 4.36 4.49
N HIS A 345 16.67 4.27 5.51
CA HIS A 345 15.70 5.30 5.93
C HIS A 345 16.30 6.69 6.22
N ARG A 346 17.59 6.77 6.57
CA ARG A 346 18.24 8.05 6.93
C ARG A 346 18.36 9.01 5.75
N HIS A 347 18.16 8.57 4.51
CA HIS A 347 18.08 9.47 3.36
C HIS A 347 16.98 10.54 3.52
N HIS A 348 15.88 10.24 4.22
CA HIS A 348 14.84 11.23 4.53
C HIS A 348 15.34 12.37 5.41
N ALA A 349 16.27 12.10 6.34
CA ALA A 349 16.88 13.14 7.16
C ALA A 349 17.83 14.03 6.34
N ILE A 350 18.49 13.47 5.31
CA ILE A 350 19.30 14.25 4.37
C ILE A 350 18.42 15.19 3.58
N ASP A 351 17.31 14.68 3.03
CA ASP A 351 16.34 15.49 2.28
C ASP A 351 15.80 16.63 3.17
N ALA A 352 15.42 16.32 4.41
CA ALA A 352 15.00 17.33 5.38
C ALA A 352 16.09 18.38 5.69
N ALA A 353 17.35 17.98 5.81
CA ALA A 353 18.46 18.91 6.02
C ALA A 353 18.70 19.81 4.81
N VAL A 354 18.58 19.26 3.59
CA VAL A 354 18.67 20.05 2.35
C VAL A 354 17.55 21.08 2.31
N ILE A 355 16.31 20.64 2.57
CA ILE A 355 15.14 21.52 2.61
C ILE A 355 15.31 22.64 3.65
N ALA A 356 15.73 22.30 4.86
CA ALA A 356 15.94 23.27 5.94
C ALA A 356 17.05 24.27 5.64
N ALA A 357 18.05 23.88 4.83
CA ALA A 357 19.14 24.76 4.43
C ALA A 357 18.88 25.53 3.13
N THR A 358 17.66 25.45 2.58
CA THR A 358 17.24 26.24 1.42
C THR A 358 16.36 27.40 1.83
N ASP A 359 16.60 28.57 1.22
CA ASP A 359 15.74 29.74 1.41
C ASP A 359 14.76 29.93 0.23
N ARG A 360 13.74 30.77 0.47
CA ARG A 360 12.70 31.09 -0.52
C ARG A 360 13.25 31.76 -1.78
N SER A 361 14.29 32.58 -1.65
CA SER A 361 14.87 33.33 -2.76
C SER A 361 15.56 32.39 -3.74
N LEU A 362 16.30 31.41 -3.23
CA LEU A 362 16.96 30.37 -3.98
C LEU A 362 15.95 29.51 -4.74
N ILE A 363 14.88 29.08 -4.07
CA ILE A 363 13.82 28.29 -4.69
C ILE A 363 13.11 29.07 -5.78
N LYS A 364 12.82 30.35 -5.54
CA LYS A 364 12.22 31.23 -6.54
C LYS A 364 13.13 31.35 -7.76
N ARG A 365 14.43 31.59 -7.57
CA ARG A 365 15.43 31.66 -8.66
C ARG A 365 15.48 30.37 -9.49
N ILE A 366 15.60 29.21 -8.84
CA ILE A 366 15.62 27.90 -9.53
C ILE A 366 14.29 27.67 -10.26
N SER A 367 13.16 27.96 -9.61
CA SER A 367 11.83 27.78 -10.21
C SER A 367 11.55 28.73 -11.36
N ASP A 368 12.07 29.96 -11.34
CA ASP A 368 11.87 30.93 -12.42
C ASP A 368 12.75 30.62 -13.62
N MET A 369 13.97 30.08 -13.41
CA MET A 369 14.82 29.60 -14.48
C MET A 369 14.26 28.35 -15.15
N ALA A 370 13.73 27.40 -14.37
CA ALA A 370 13.08 26.20 -14.88
C ALA A 370 11.87 26.48 -15.80
N LYS A 371 11.28 27.69 -15.71
CA LYS A 371 10.21 28.13 -16.62
C LYS A 371 10.75 28.66 -17.96
N ARG A 372 11.95 29.23 -17.96
CA ARG A 372 12.55 29.97 -19.09
C ARG A 372 13.34 29.07 -20.01
N ASP A 373 14.14 28.19 -19.42
CA ASP A 373 14.94 27.19 -20.12
C ASP A 373 14.61 25.83 -19.50
N GLU A 374 14.70 24.75 -20.27
CA GLU A 374 14.25 23.41 -19.86
C GLU A 374 15.00 22.89 -18.62
N LYS A 375 15.01 21.56 -18.39
CA LYS A 375 15.73 20.95 -17.25
C LYS A 375 17.18 21.43 -17.10
N ALA A 376 17.84 21.84 -18.19
CA ALA A 376 19.21 22.33 -18.23
C ALA A 376 19.43 23.61 -17.38
N GLY A 377 18.54 24.61 -17.45
CA GLY A 377 18.74 25.87 -16.73
C GLY A 377 18.56 25.73 -15.21
N ALA A 378 17.62 24.88 -14.77
CA ALA A 378 17.48 24.58 -13.35
C ALA A 378 18.71 23.83 -12.80
N GLU A 379 19.28 22.92 -13.60
CA GLU A 379 20.47 22.14 -13.27
C GLU A 379 21.73 23.03 -13.18
N GLU A 380 21.87 23.98 -14.09
CA GLU A 380 22.97 24.94 -14.07
C GLU A 380 22.95 25.82 -12.82
N ILE A 381 21.78 26.37 -12.45
CA ILE A 381 21.67 27.12 -11.21
C ILE A 381 21.99 26.23 -10.02
N ALA A 382 21.39 25.04 -9.92
CA ALA A 382 21.63 24.17 -8.77
C ALA A 382 23.11 23.79 -8.64
N ARG A 383 23.85 23.64 -9.75
CA ARG A 383 25.30 23.44 -9.75
C ARG A 383 26.09 24.66 -9.25
N SER A 384 25.61 25.86 -9.54
CA SER A 384 26.25 27.12 -9.12
C SER A 384 26.03 27.48 -7.65
N VAL A 385 25.11 26.79 -6.96
CA VAL A 385 24.76 27.09 -5.56
C VAL A 385 25.78 26.41 -4.64
N PRO A 386 26.63 27.17 -3.91
CA PRO A 386 27.56 26.58 -2.97
C PRO A 386 26.80 25.91 -1.81
N PRO A 387 27.43 24.96 -1.09
CA PRO A 387 26.88 24.47 0.16
C PRO A 387 26.57 25.61 1.14
N PRO A 388 25.59 25.44 2.04
CA PRO A 388 25.15 26.50 2.95
C PRO A 388 26.25 27.06 3.87
N TRP A 389 27.23 26.24 4.23
CA TRP A 389 28.44 26.65 4.97
C TRP A 389 29.63 25.74 4.63
N GLU A 390 30.84 26.19 4.98
CA GLU A 390 32.06 25.38 4.85
C GLU A 390 31.99 24.13 5.74
N GLY A 391 32.27 22.96 5.19
CA GLY A 391 32.19 21.70 5.95
C GLY A 391 30.78 21.09 6.07
N PHE A 392 29.75 21.70 5.46
CA PHE A 392 28.36 21.22 5.48
C PHE A 392 28.21 19.70 5.27
N ARG A 393 28.87 19.16 4.24
CA ARG A 393 28.83 17.71 3.94
C ARG A 393 29.36 16.87 5.11
N GLY A 394 30.47 17.29 5.73
CA GLY A 394 31.10 16.59 6.85
C GLY A 394 30.21 16.59 8.10
N ASP A 395 29.60 17.73 8.41
CA ASP A 395 28.68 17.88 9.53
C ASP A 395 27.44 17.00 9.37
N ILE A 396 26.83 17.03 8.18
CA ILE A 396 25.69 16.18 7.85
C ILE A 396 26.07 14.70 7.98
N ALA A 397 27.22 14.28 7.45
CA ALA A 397 27.71 12.91 7.59
C ALA A 397 27.89 12.48 9.06
N ALA A 398 28.44 13.37 9.90
CA ALA A 398 28.63 13.12 11.32
C ALA A 398 27.30 12.97 12.07
N ARG A 399 26.28 13.78 11.71
CA ARG A 399 24.94 13.69 12.29
C ARG A 399 24.21 12.42 11.85
N ILE A 400 24.25 12.05 10.57
CA ILE A 400 23.59 10.84 10.04
C ILE A 400 24.04 9.57 10.75
N ARG A 401 25.34 9.44 11.07
CA ARG A 401 25.87 8.28 11.79
C ARG A 401 25.27 8.09 13.19
N ARG A 402 24.72 9.15 13.79
CA ARG A 402 24.11 9.14 15.13
C ARG A 402 22.58 9.06 15.10
N ILE A 403 21.96 9.10 13.92
CA ILE A 403 20.50 9.06 13.79
C ILE A 403 20.00 7.69 14.19
N ILE A 404 19.03 7.68 15.11
CA ILE A 404 18.21 6.53 15.41
C ILE A 404 16.85 6.75 14.76
N VAL A 405 16.48 5.84 13.86
CA VAL A 405 15.23 5.90 13.12
C VAL A 405 14.13 5.38 14.02
N SER A 406 13.14 6.23 14.29
CA SER A 406 11.95 5.86 15.07
C SER A 406 10.96 5.12 14.17
N HIS A 407 10.50 3.95 14.63
CA HIS A 407 9.45 3.17 13.96
C HIS A 407 8.18 3.20 14.82
N ARG A 408 7.03 3.51 14.19
CA ARG A 408 5.73 3.47 14.88
C ARG A 408 5.42 2.02 15.27
N ALA A 409 5.33 1.77 16.57
CA ALA A 409 4.93 0.47 17.09
C ALA A 409 3.52 0.07 16.64
N ASP A 410 3.32 -1.22 16.39
CA ASP A 410 2.05 -1.81 15.96
C ASP A 410 1.56 -2.77 17.05
N HIS A 411 0.86 -2.19 18.02
CA HIS A 411 0.30 -2.90 19.18
C HIS A 411 -1.16 -3.29 18.96
N GLY A 412 -1.72 -2.99 17.79
CA GLY A 412 -3.16 -3.07 17.58
C GLY A 412 -4.00 -2.24 18.55
N ARG A 413 -5.31 -2.44 18.48
CA ARG A 413 -6.29 -1.94 19.44
C ARG A 413 -7.24 -3.09 19.73
N ILE A 414 -7.53 -3.33 21.00
CA ILE A 414 -8.59 -4.23 21.43
C ILE A 414 -9.44 -3.40 22.38
N ASP A 415 -10.69 -3.17 22.01
CA ASP A 415 -11.61 -2.35 22.79
C ASP A 415 -12.74 -3.25 23.32
N PRO A 416 -12.66 -3.72 24.58
CA PRO A 416 -13.67 -4.62 25.14
C PRO A 416 -15.07 -4.02 25.13
N ALA A 417 -15.21 -2.70 25.23
CA ALA A 417 -16.50 -2.02 25.20
C ALA A 417 -17.06 -1.98 23.76
N ALA A 418 -16.24 -1.60 22.78
CA ALA A 418 -16.65 -1.63 21.37
C ALA A 418 -16.96 -3.06 20.90
N ARG A 419 -16.23 -4.07 21.41
CA ARG A 419 -16.49 -5.50 21.15
C ARG A 419 -17.87 -5.94 21.58
N LYS A 420 -18.33 -5.55 22.78
CA LYS A 420 -19.70 -5.86 23.25
C LYS A 420 -20.77 -5.29 22.31
N LEU A 421 -20.45 -4.23 21.57
CA LEU A 421 -21.35 -3.59 20.60
C LEU A 421 -21.15 -4.09 19.16
N GLY A 422 -20.28 -5.09 18.92
CA GLY A 422 -19.94 -5.57 17.58
C GLY A 422 -19.16 -4.57 16.73
N LYS A 423 -18.53 -3.57 17.36
CA LYS A 423 -17.79 -2.47 16.70
C LYS A 423 -16.29 -2.52 16.97
N ASP A 424 -15.76 -3.66 17.43
CA ASP A 424 -14.32 -3.81 17.66
C ASP A 424 -13.54 -3.72 16.35
N SER A 425 -12.29 -3.29 16.44
CA SER A 425 -11.39 -3.15 15.31
C SER A 425 -10.08 -3.85 15.60
N THR A 426 -9.71 -4.83 14.79
CA THR A 426 -8.42 -5.54 14.90
C THR A 426 -7.38 -4.97 13.93
N SER A 427 -6.11 -4.95 14.32
CA SER A 427 -4.99 -4.56 13.45
C SER A 427 -4.47 -5.70 12.55
N GLY A 428 -4.92 -6.93 12.80
CA GLY A 428 -4.45 -8.11 12.08
C GLY A 428 -5.56 -9.13 11.84
N GLN A 429 -5.32 -10.03 10.87
CA GLN A 429 -6.22 -11.13 10.55
C GLN A 429 -6.34 -12.07 11.75
N LEU A 430 -7.57 -12.36 12.20
CA LEU A 430 -7.79 -13.25 13.36
C LEU A 430 -7.44 -14.70 13.00
N HIS A 431 -7.86 -15.15 11.83
CA HIS A 431 -7.63 -16.48 11.30
C HIS A 431 -7.46 -16.41 9.77
N ASN A 432 -6.85 -17.42 9.16
CA ASN A 432 -6.77 -17.51 7.71
C ASN A 432 -8.15 -17.66 7.06
N ASP A 433 -8.24 -17.43 5.75
CA ASP A 433 -9.52 -17.47 5.03
C ASP A 433 -10.01 -18.91 4.75
N THR A 434 -9.12 -19.90 4.90
CA THR A 434 -9.47 -21.30 4.63
C THR A 434 -10.24 -21.90 5.79
N ALA A 435 -11.51 -22.20 5.56
CA ALA A 435 -12.31 -23.01 6.47
C ALA A 435 -11.99 -24.49 6.25
N TYR A 436 -11.50 -25.14 7.30
CA TYR A 436 -11.19 -26.55 7.29
C TYR A 436 -12.33 -27.39 7.86
N GLY A 437 -12.54 -28.56 7.27
CA GLY A 437 -13.31 -29.63 7.88
C GLY A 437 -12.45 -30.33 8.93
N LEU A 438 -13.08 -30.67 10.06
CA LEU A 438 -12.43 -31.39 11.14
C LEU A 438 -12.35 -32.89 10.80
N THR A 439 -11.22 -33.51 11.15
CA THR A 439 -11.01 -34.95 11.15
C THR A 439 -10.60 -35.36 12.56
N ASP A 440 -9.39 -35.87 12.75
CA ASP A 440 -8.89 -36.29 14.05
C ASP A 440 -8.09 -35.16 14.74
N ALA A 441 -7.64 -35.36 15.98
CA ALA A 441 -6.99 -34.33 16.79
C ALA A 441 -5.75 -33.67 16.14
N GLY A 442 -5.11 -34.34 15.17
CA GLY A 442 -3.88 -33.88 14.50
C GLY A 442 -4.03 -33.39 13.05
N THR A 443 -5.14 -33.71 12.37
CA THR A 443 -5.32 -33.39 10.94
C THR A 443 -6.60 -32.58 10.67
N VAL A 444 -6.59 -31.87 9.55
CA VAL A 444 -7.77 -31.15 9.02
C VAL A 444 -7.87 -31.34 7.52
N VAL A 445 -9.05 -31.09 6.96
CA VAL A 445 -9.32 -31.31 5.53
C VAL A 445 -9.79 -30.05 4.83
N SER A 446 -9.22 -29.77 3.67
CA SER A 446 -9.64 -28.72 2.74
C SER A 446 -10.06 -29.31 1.39
N ARG A 447 -10.71 -28.51 0.53
CA ARG A 447 -11.07 -28.90 -0.84
C ARG A 447 -10.47 -27.93 -1.84
N LYS A 448 -9.68 -28.44 -2.79
CA LYS A 448 -9.13 -27.67 -3.91
C LYS A 448 -9.79 -28.08 -5.23
N PRO A 449 -10.00 -27.15 -6.18
CA PRO A 449 -10.27 -27.51 -7.58
C PRO A 449 -9.21 -28.46 -8.14
N LEU A 450 -9.62 -29.47 -8.92
CA LEU A 450 -8.69 -30.44 -9.51
C LEU A 450 -7.59 -29.72 -10.31
N MET A 451 -7.98 -28.75 -11.14
CA MET A 451 -7.08 -27.95 -11.97
C MET A 451 -6.12 -27.03 -11.19
N SER A 452 -6.26 -26.95 -9.87
CA SER A 452 -5.35 -26.18 -9.00
C SER A 452 -4.33 -27.05 -8.26
N LEU A 453 -4.40 -28.37 -8.43
CA LEU A 453 -3.39 -29.28 -7.87
C LEU A 453 -2.04 -29.04 -8.54
N LYS A 454 -0.97 -29.15 -7.77
CA LYS A 454 0.40 -29.15 -8.23
C LYS A 454 0.97 -30.57 -8.13
N PRO A 455 2.09 -30.88 -8.81
CA PRO A 455 2.74 -32.18 -8.67
C PRO A 455 2.99 -32.59 -7.20
N ASN A 456 3.37 -31.62 -6.36
CA ASN A 456 3.59 -31.85 -4.92
C ASN A 456 2.31 -32.08 -4.10
N ASP A 457 1.13 -31.68 -4.59
CA ASP A 457 -0.13 -32.02 -3.93
C ASP A 457 -0.54 -33.49 -4.23
N ILE A 458 -0.05 -34.07 -5.34
CA ILE A 458 -0.35 -35.46 -5.77
C ILE A 458 0.70 -36.43 -5.23
N GLY A 459 1.98 -36.07 -5.23
CA GLY A 459 3.03 -36.87 -4.62
C GLY A 459 2.83 -37.00 -3.11
N VAL A 460 3.02 -38.20 -2.55
CA VAL A 460 2.99 -38.37 -1.08
C VAL A 460 4.17 -37.61 -0.50
N THR A 461 3.90 -36.57 0.27
CA THR A 461 4.92 -35.78 0.94
C THR A 461 4.82 -35.94 2.45
N THR A 462 5.97 -35.96 3.13
CA THR A 462 6.04 -35.94 4.60
C THR A 462 5.68 -34.57 5.18
N ARG A 463 5.54 -33.54 4.33
CA ARG A 463 5.23 -32.16 4.70
C ARG A 463 4.26 -31.56 3.70
N GLY A 464 3.07 -31.16 4.16
CA GLY A 464 2.09 -30.45 3.34
C GLY A 464 0.71 -31.09 3.38
N ALA A 465 -0.13 -30.69 2.43
CA ALA A 465 -1.47 -31.24 2.26
C ALA A 465 -1.41 -32.40 1.25
N ASN A 466 -1.92 -33.57 1.63
CA ASN A 466 -1.93 -34.77 0.80
C ASN A 466 -3.36 -35.11 0.37
N ILE A 467 -3.53 -35.77 -0.77
CA ILE A 467 -4.86 -36.25 -1.20
C ILE A 467 -5.38 -37.27 -0.17
N ARG A 468 -6.57 -36.99 0.39
CA ARG A 468 -7.15 -37.80 1.46
C ARG A 468 -7.53 -39.22 1.00
N ASP A 469 -7.90 -39.38 -0.27
CA ASP A 469 -8.24 -40.67 -0.87
C ASP A 469 -6.97 -41.30 -1.51
N PRO A 470 -6.38 -42.37 -0.92
CA PRO A 470 -5.16 -42.98 -1.44
C PRO A 470 -5.35 -43.62 -2.81
N GLN A 471 -6.56 -44.09 -3.15
CA GLN A 471 -6.84 -44.67 -4.46
C GLN A 471 -6.88 -43.57 -5.52
N LEU A 472 -7.58 -42.47 -5.25
CA LEU A 472 -7.57 -41.29 -6.13
C LEU A 472 -6.14 -40.78 -6.34
N GLN A 473 -5.36 -40.70 -5.27
CA GLN A 473 -3.96 -40.28 -5.35
C GLN A 473 -3.13 -41.17 -6.27
N LYS A 474 -3.27 -42.51 -6.16
CA LYS A 474 -2.58 -43.46 -7.06
C LYS A 474 -2.97 -43.27 -8.52
N HIS A 475 -4.26 -43.07 -8.80
CA HIS A 475 -4.76 -42.88 -10.16
C HIS A 475 -4.26 -41.55 -10.75
N LEU A 476 -4.30 -40.46 -9.98
CA LEU A 476 -3.76 -39.17 -10.39
C LEU A 476 -2.25 -39.25 -10.59
N LEU A 477 -1.50 -39.89 -9.69
CA LEU A 477 -0.07 -40.08 -9.85
C LEU A 477 0.25 -40.87 -11.12
N ARG A 478 -0.53 -41.92 -11.43
CA ARG A 478 -0.35 -42.73 -12.62
C ARG A 478 -0.42 -41.92 -13.92
N VAL A 479 -1.35 -40.97 -14.01
CA VAL A 479 -1.55 -40.15 -15.22
C VAL A 479 -0.68 -38.89 -15.24
N THR A 480 -0.21 -38.40 -14.08
CA THR A 480 0.56 -37.15 -13.98
C THR A 480 2.06 -37.34 -13.74
N ARG A 481 2.53 -38.57 -13.50
CA ARG A 481 3.93 -38.84 -13.15
C ARG A 481 4.89 -38.34 -14.24
N ARG A 482 5.93 -37.60 -13.82
CA ARG A 482 6.95 -36.99 -14.69
C ARG A 482 6.40 -35.96 -15.70
N LEU A 483 5.16 -35.51 -15.53
CA LEU A 483 4.62 -34.39 -16.28
C LEU A 483 4.79 -33.10 -15.49
N GLU A 484 5.09 -32.02 -16.19
CA GLU A 484 5.19 -30.68 -15.63
C GLU A 484 4.50 -29.67 -16.57
N GLY A 485 4.24 -28.47 -16.04
CA GLY A 485 3.63 -27.38 -16.81
C GLY A 485 2.32 -27.79 -17.49
N LYS A 486 2.20 -27.47 -18.79
CA LYS A 486 0.99 -27.73 -19.57
C LYS A 486 0.65 -29.21 -19.74
N ALA A 487 1.66 -30.07 -19.86
CA ALA A 487 1.44 -31.50 -19.98
C ALA A 487 0.75 -32.05 -18.71
N PHE A 488 1.14 -31.54 -17.54
CA PHE A 488 0.50 -31.87 -16.27
C PHE A 488 -0.93 -31.33 -16.19
N GLU A 489 -1.15 -30.07 -16.57
CA GLU A 489 -2.50 -29.47 -16.59
C GLU A 489 -3.46 -30.24 -17.52
N ASN A 490 -3.00 -30.62 -18.72
CA ASN A 490 -3.79 -31.42 -19.67
C ASN A 490 -4.11 -32.81 -19.11
N ALA A 491 -3.14 -33.48 -18.46
CA ALA A 491 -3.40 -34.78 -17.84
C ALA A 491 -4.47 -34.73 -16.75
N LEU A 492 -4.55 -33.63 -15.97
CA LEU A 492 -5.63 -33.41 -15.01
C LEU A 492 -6.98 -33.19 -15.69
N LEU A 493 -6.99 -32.43 -16.79
CA LEU A 493 -8.21 -32.18 -17.57
C LEU A 493 -8.74 -33.46 -18.19
N ASP A 494 -7.87 -34.26 -18.80
CA ASP A 494 -8.22 -35.55 -19.39
C ASP A 494 -8.73 -36.52 -18.32
N PHE A 495 -8.03 -36.58 -17.17
CA PHE A 495 -8.48 -37.39 -16.03
C PHE A 495 -9.90 -37.04 -15.57
N ALA A 496 -10.33 -35.78 -15.65
CA ALA A 496 -11.71 -35.40 -15.33
C ALA A 496 -12.71 -35.73 -16.44
N ASN A 497 -12.27 -35.76 -17.70
CA ASN A 497 -13.14 -35.79 -18.88
C ASN A 497 -13.18 -37.13 -19.63
N THR A 498 -12.36 -38.12 -19.25
CA THR A 498 -12.34 -39.44 -19.88
C THR A 498 -12.87 -40.53 -18.96
N ARG A 499 -13.69 -41.44 -19.50
CA ARG A 499 -14.17 -42.63 -18.78
C ARG A 499 -13.11 -43.74 -18.68
N LYS A 500 -12.05 -43.63 -19.46
CA LYS A 500 -10.92 -44.57 -19.52
C LYS A 500 -9.62 -43.82 -19.23
N LEU A 501 -8.70 -44.47 -18.53
CA LEU A 501 -7.35 -43.98 -18.29
C LEU A 501 -6.43 -44.31 -19.47
N PRO A 502 -5.20 -43.74 -19.56
CA PRO A 502 -4.28 -43.96 -20.67
C PRO A 502 -3.88 -45.43 -20.93
N ASP A 503 -4.03 -46.30 -19.92
CA ASP A 503 -3.79 -47.74 -20.02
C ASP A 503 -5.06 -48.55 -20.38
N ASN A 504 -6.14 -47.87 -20.78
CA ASN A 504 -7.46 -48.43 -21.10
C ASN A 504 -8.25 -49.02 -19.92
N SER A 505 -7.78 -48.82 -18.67
CA SER A 505 -8.56 -49.17 -17.48
C SER A 505 -9.70 -48.17 -17.24
N ASP A 506 -10.74 -48.58 -16.48
CA ASP A 506 -11.85 -47.69 -16.13
C ASP A 506 -11.41 -46.56 -15.21
N ASN A 507 -11.93 -45.35 -15.45
CA ASN A 507 -11.73 -44.20 -14.58
C ASN A 507 -12.93 -44.05 -13.61
N PRO A 508 -12.82 -44.50 -12.35
CA PRO A 508 -13.89 -44.38 -11.37
C PRO A 508 -14.15 -42.93 -10.93
N TYR A 509 -13.27 -41.99 -11.29
CA TYR A 509 -13.35 -40.58 -10.91
C TYR A 509 -13.71 -39.67 -12.10
N PHE A 510 -14.35 -40.21 -13.14
CA PHE A 510 -14.89 -39.43 -14.24
C PHE A 510 -15.80 -38.30 -13.73
N GLY A 511 -15.59 -37.07 -14.23
CA GLY A 511 -16.32 -35.88 -13.81
C GLY A 511 -15.81 -35.24 -12.51
N LEU A 512 -14.65 -35.65 -11.98
CA LEU A 512 -14.06 -35.09 -10.77
C LEU A 512 -13.71 -33.60 -10.94
N ARG A 513 -14.29 -32.75 -10.09
CA ARG A 513 -14.06 -31.29 -10.12
C ARG A 513 -13.17 -30.79 -8.99
N ARG A 514 -13.22 -31.44 -7.83
CA ARG A 514 -12.52 -31.02 -6.60
C ARG A 514 -11.98 -32.21 -5.85
N VAL A 515 -10.83 -32.01 -5.23
CA VAL A 515 -10.12 -33.04 -4.45
C VAL A 515 -10.04 -32.60 -3.01
N ARG A 516 -10.26 -33.56 -2.09
CA ARG A 516 -10.06 -33.36 -0.65
C ARG A 516 -8.59 -33.56 -0.32
N LEU A 517 -8.02 -32.58 0.36
CA LEU A 517 -6.66 -32.65 0.86
C LEU A 517 -6.70 -32.69 2.39
N GLU A 518 -5.91 -33.57 2.97
CA GLU A 518 -5.66 -33.67 4.40
C GLU A 518 -4.30 -33.06 4.74
N GLU A 519 -4.26 -32.20 5.75
CA GLU A 519 -3.04 -31.54 6.20
C GLU A 519 -2.93 -31.55 7.73
N THR A 520 -1.70 -31.55 8.24
CA THR A 520 -1.44 -31.51 9.68
C THR A 520 -1.74 -30.12 10.23
N LEU A 521 -2.67 -30.04 11.17
CA LEU A 521 -2.94 -28.84 11.96
C LEU A 521 -3.36 -29.31 13.34
N GLN A 522 -2.51 -29.12 14.34
CA GLN A 522 -2.78 -29.58 15.71
C GLN A 522 -3.94 -28.80 16.33
N GLU A 523 -4.73 -29.44 17.19
CA GLU A 523 -5.86 -28.82 17.91
C GLU A 523 -5.48 -27.49 18.58
N SER A 524 -4.31 -27.43 19.24
CA SER A 524 -3.80 -26.20 19.87
C SER A 524 -3.55 -25.02 18.93
N ALA A 525 -3.50 -25.26 17.61
CA ALA A 525 -3.34 -24.24 16.57
C ALA A 525 -4.62 -23.97 15.77
N ARG A 526 -5.72 -24.66 16.11
CA ARG A 526 -7.04 -24.50 15.49
C ARG A 526 -7.86 -23.47 16.24
N ILE A 527 -8.61 -22.69 15.46
CA ILE A 527 -9.72 -21.90 15.93
C ILE A 527 -10.97 -22.65 15.48
N GLU A 528 -11.55 -23.42 16.39
CA GLU A 528 -12.74 -24.21 16.13
C GLU A 528 -14.00 -23.36 16.27
N VAL A 529 -14.94 -23.55 15.36
CA VAL A 529 -16.27 -22.94 15.44
C VAL A 529 -17.26 -24.02 15.80
N GLN A 530 -17.98 -23.74 16.88
CA GLN A 530 -18.96 -24.62 17.48
C GLN A 530 -20.37 -24.24 17.03
N ASP A 531 -21.23 -25.24 16.92
CA ASP A 531 -22.66 -25.04 16.78
C ASP A 531 -23.32 -24.64 18.12
N GLN A 532 -24.65 -24.49 18.13
CA GLN A 532 -25.42 -24.12 19.32
C GLN A 532 -25.32 -25.17 20.45
N ASN A 533 -24.97 -26.42 20.11
CA ASN A 533 -24.81 -27.53 21.04
C ASN A 533 -23.36 -27.69 21.52
N GLY A 534 -22.45 -26.79 21.11
CA GLY A 534 -21.02 -26.85 21.46
C GLY A 534 -20.20 -27.81 20.60
N THR A 535 -20.77 -28.41 19.55
CA THR A 535 -20.05 -29.33 18.67
C THR A 535 -19.25 -28.56 17.62
N SER A 536 -17.94 -28.76 17.61
CA SER A 536 -17.06 -28.17 16.59
C SER A 536 -17.34 -28.79 15.21
N PHE A 537 -17.66 -27.96 14.22
CA PHE A 537 -17.97 -28.43 12.86
C PHE A 537 -17.02 -27.89 11.78
N LYS A 538 -16.22 -26.87 12.12
CA LYS A 538 -15.20 -26.30 11.24
C LYS A 538 -14.06 -25.70 12.06
N ALA A 539 -12.88 -25.62 11.46
CA ALA A 539 -11.73 -24.96 12.05
C ALA A 539 -11.07 -23.97 11.10
N TYR A 540 -10.38 -23.01 11.67
CA TYR A 540 -9.48 -22.11 10.96
C TYR A 540 -8.10 -22.16 11.59
N LYS A 541 -7.06 -21.80 10.84
CA LYS A 541 -5.72 -21.59 11.40
C LYS A 541 -5.62 -20.14 11.87
N ALA A 542 -5.00 -19.89 13.03
CA ALA A 542 -4.72 -18.53 13.48
C ALA A 542 -3.97 -17.71 12.41
N GLY A 543 -4.39 -16.45 12.22
CA GLY A 543 -3.92 -15.61 11.11
C GLY A 543 -2.66 -14.84 11.46
N SER A 544 -2.79 -13.89 12.38
CA SER A 544 -1.71 -13.03 12.85
C SER A 544 -1.43 -13.22 14.34
N ASN A 545 -0.22 -12.80 14.76
CA ASN A 545 0.20 -12.78 16.16
C ASN A 545 0.16 -11.35 16.69
N GLN A 546 -0.43 -11.19 17.87
CA GLN A 546 -0.51 -9.93 18.60
C GLN A 546 0.84 -9.57 19.21
N CYS A 547 1.44 -10.49 19.95
CA CYS A 547 2.73 -10.28 20.61
C CYS A 547 3.50 -11.59 20.81
N TYR A 548 4.79 -11.45 21.06
CA TYR A 548 5.70 -12.54 21.43
C TYR A 548 6.24 -12.30 22.83
N GLU A 549 6.27 -13.37 23.62
CA GLU A 549 6.69 -13.36 25.01
C GLU A 549 7.75 -14.43 25.27
N ILE A 550 8.68 -14.09 26.17
CA ILE A 550 9.67 -15.02 26.70
C ILE A 550 9.50 -15.06 28.21
N TRP A 551 9.29 -16.26 28.75
CA TRP A 551 9.10 -16.49 30.17
C TRP A 551 10.24 -17.34 30.73
N ARG A 552 10.62 -17.09 31.99
CA ARG A 552 11.47 -17.95 32.82
C ARG A 552 10.58 -18.67 33.83
N CYS A 553 10.49 -19.98 33.74
CA CYS A 553 9.79 -20.83 34.69
C CYS A 553 10.59 -20.96 36.00
N PRO A 554 9.95 -21.41 37.11
CA PRO A 554 10.65 -21.59 38.39
C PRO A 554 11.79 -22.61 38.35
N ASP A 555 11.72 -23.59 37.44
CA ASP A 555 12.79 -24.56 37.17
C ASP A 555 13.95 -23.97 36.34
N GLY A 556 13.93 -22.66 36.07
CA GLY A 556 14.90 -21.94 35.27
C GLY A 556 14.70 -22.08 33.75
N LYS A 557 13.78 -22.94 33.29
CA LYS A 557 13.58 -23.16 31.85
C LYS A 557 12.95 -21.95 31.18
N ILE A 558 13.40 -21.69 29.96
CA ILE A 558 12.88 -20.63 29.12
C ILE A 558 11.73 -21.17 28.27
N LYS A 559 10.58 -20.49 28.33
CA LYS A 559 9.39 -20.84 27.55
C LYS A 559 8.95 -19.67 26.67
N PRO A 560 9.16 -19.75 25.35
CA PRO A 560 8.60 -18.79 24.42
C PRO A 560 7.12 -19.05 24.15
N GLN A 561 6.41 -17.98 23.83
CA GLN A 561 4.99 -17.99 23.49
C GLN A 561 4.71 -16.86 22.50
N ALA A 562 3.91 -17.11 21.46
CA ALA A 562 3.24 -16.04 20.73
C ALA A 562 1.77 -16.10 21.06
N ILE A 563 1.17 -14.92 21.28
CA ILE A 563 -0.26 -14.77 21.49
C ILE A 563 -0.85 -14.41 20.14
N SER A 564 -1.73 -15.25 19.61
CA SER A 564 -2.44 -14.93 18.36
C SER A 564 -3.38 -13.75 18.54
N THR A 565 -3.67 -13.03 17.47
CA THR A 565 -4.63 -11.91 17.50
C THR A 565 -6.01 -12.40 17.90
N TYR A 566 -6.41 -13.60 17.48
CA TYR A 566 -7.66 -14.23 17.92
C TYR A 566 -7.69 -14.46 19.43
N GLU A 567 -6.67 -15.12 20.00
CA GLU A 567 -6.58 -15.35 21.46
C GLU A 567 -6.60 -14.04 22.24
N ALA A 568 -5.86 -13.02 21.78
CA ALA A 568 -5.82 -11.71 22.42
C ALA A 568 -7.20 -11.03 22.47
N HIS A 569 -8.06 -11.28 21.48
CA HIS A 569 -9.43 -10.79 21.49
C HIS A 569 -10.34 -11.62 22.39
N GLN A 570 -10.05 -12.89 22.69
CA GLN A 570 -10.95 -13.74 23.47
C GLN A 570 -10.90 -13.46 24.96
N THR A 571 -9.72 -13.23 25.53
CA THR A 571 -9.53 -13.10 26.97
C THR A 571 -8.63 -11.92 27.32
N THR A 572 -8.94 -11.25 28.43
CA THR A 572 -8.07 -10.23 29.04
C THR A 572 -7.07 -10.84 30.02
N VAL A 573 -7.19 -12.14 30.32
CA VAL A 573 -6.35 -12.85 31.28
C VAL A 573 -5.00 -13.19 30.64
N GLU A 574 -3.92 -12.83 31.33
CA GLU A 574 -2.55 -13.13 30.91
C GLU A 574 -2.29 -14.64 30.95
N ARG A 575 -2.02 -15.24 29.79
CA ARG A 575 -1.68 -16.66 29.68
C ARG A 575 -0.25 -16.89 30.14
N LYS A 576 -0.07 -17.09 31.44
CA LYS A 576 1.20 -17.49 32.04
C LYS A 576 1.46 -18.98 31.81
N PRO A 577 2.67 -19.40 31.42
CA PRO A 577 2.99 -20.81 31.28
C PRO A 577 3.07 -21.57 32.61
N HIS A 578 3.26 -20.84 33.73
CA HIS A 578 3.25 -21.34 35.10
C HIS A 578 2.91 -20.16 36.04
N PRO A 579 2.16 -20.35 37.15
CA PRO A 579 1.78 -19.25 38.05
C PRO A 579 2.95 -18.40 38.55
N ALA A 580 4.08 -19.04 38.87
CA ALA A 580 5.31 -18.39 39.33
C ALA A 580 6.32 -18.06 38.21
N ALA A 581 5.97 -18.18 36.92
CA ALA A 581 6.88 -17.79 35.83
C ALA A 581 7.06 -16.27 35.76
N LYS A 582 8.31 -15.83 35.53
CA LYS A 582 8.66 -14.42 35.34
C LYS A 582 8.79 -14.09 33.86
N ARG A 583 8.08 -13.06 33.37
CA ARG A 583 8.21 -12.59 31.99
C ARG A 583 9.53 -11.83 31.83
N LEU A 584 10.36 -12.26 30.89
CA LEU A 584 11.63 -11.62 30.55
C LEU A 584 11.46 -10.60 29.41
N LEU A 585 10.62 -10.92 28.43
CA LEU A 585 10.42 -10.09 27.25
C LEU A 585 8.96 -10.14 26.82
N ARG A 586 8.40 -9.00 26.43
CA ARG A 586 7.17 -8.88 25.66
C ARG A 586 7.39 -7.86 24.56
N VAL A 587 7.17 -8.26 23.31
CA VAL A 587 7.32 -7.39 22.15
C VAL A 587 6.18 -7.60 21.17
N TYR A 588 5.81 -6.52 20.52
CA TYR A 588 4.82 -6.45 19.45
C TYR A 588 5.51 -6.19 18.13
N LYS A 589 4.76 -6.29 17.03
CA LYS A 589 5.27 -5.89 15.72
C LYS A 589 5.66 -4.40 15.76
N ARG A 590 6.75 -4.04 15.09
CA ARG A 590 7.36 -2.71 15.06
C ARG A 590 7.81 -2.14 16.40
N ASP A 591 7.81 -2.90 17.50
CA ASP A 591 8.52 -2.47 18.70
C ASP A 591 10.01 -2.33 18.42
N MET A 592 10.63 -1.31 19.01
CA MET A 592 12.08 -1.11 18.97
C MET A 592 12.75 -2.02 20.02
N VAL A 593 13.84 -2.67 19.63
CA VAL A 593 14.56 -3.66 20.44
C VAL A 593 16.05 -3.42 20.30
N ALA A 594 16.78 -3.48 21.41
CA ALA A 594 18.24 -3.51 21.42
C ALA A 594 18.71 -4.95 21.62
N ILE A 595 19.72 -5.36 20.85
CA ILE A 595 20.43 -6.63 21.00
C ILE A 595 21.94 -6.37 21.07
N GLU A 596 22.67 -7.22 21.78
CA GLU A 596 24.13 -7.22 21.83
C GLU A 596 24.68 -8.31 20.90
N ARG A 597 25.55 -7.91 19.97
CA ARG A 597 26.25 -8.80 19.04
C ARG A 597 27.65 -8.29 18.81
N ASN A 598 28.65 -9.16 18.94
CA ASN A 598 30.07 -8.80 18.82
C ASN A 598 30.44 -7.58 19.70
N GLU A 599 29.98 -7.57 20.95
CA GLU A 599 30.19 -6.48 21.93
C GLU A 599 29.59 -5.11 21.53
N GLN A 600 28.79 -5.05 20.46
CA GLN A 600 28.10 -3.85 20.02
C GLN A 600 26.60 -3.96 20.23
N ILE A 601 25.97 -2.83 20.58
CA ILE A 601 24.52 -2.72 20.64
C ILE A 601 24.00 -2.44 19.24
N ILE A 602 23.18 -3.34 18.72
CA ILE A 602 22.44 -3.17 17.47
C ILE A 602 21.00 -2.83 17.83
N ILE A 603 20.51 -1.72 17.28
CA ILE A 603 19.12 -1.29 17.44
C ILE A 603 18.32 -1.78 16.25
N CYS A 604 17.25 -2.50 16.56
CA CYS A 604 16.36 -3.10 15.59
C CYS A 604 14.91 -2.71 15.87
N TYR A 605 14.04 -3.00 14.92
CA TYR A 605 12.61 -3.13 15.18
C TYR A 605 12.15 -4.56 14.85
N VAL A 606 11.04 -4.98 15.46
CA VAL A 606 10.47 -6.31 15.22
C VAL A 606 9.65 -6.33 13.93
N GLN A 607 10.06 -7.12 12.94
CA GLN A 607 9.36 -7.23 11.66
C GLN A 607 8.33 -8.38 11.68
N LYS A 608 8.68 -9.54 12.27
CA LYS A 608 7.81 -10.73 12.34
C LYS A 608 7.94 -11.46 13.67
N LEU A 609 6.81 -12.01 14.13
CA LEU A 609 6.66 -12.80 15.35
C LEU A 609 6.30 -14.25 14.97
N ASP A 610 7.10 -15.23 15.39
CA ASP A 610 6.86 -16.64 15.10
C ASP A 610 7.19 -17.51 16.32
N VAL A 611 6.30 -18.44 16.68
CA VAL A 611 6.52 -19.30 17.86
C VAL A 611 7.71 -20.22 17.67
N ALA A 612 7.79 -20.89 16.52
CA ALA A 612 8.80 -21.91 16.25
C ALA A 612 10.17 -21.27 15.95
N ASN A 613 10.15 -20.15 15.23
CA ASN A 613 11.34 -19.51 14.69
C ASN A 613 11.82 -18.28 15.48
N GLY A 614 11.01 -17.80 16.43
CA GLY A 614 11.31 -16.65 17.28
C GLY A 614 11.00 -15.30 16.63
N LEU A 615 11.89 -14.34 16.85
CA LEU A 615 11.75 -12.98 16.33
C LEU A 615 12.56 -12.81 15.06
N PHE A 616 12.00 -12.06 14.11
CA PHE A 616 12.72 -11.55 12.95
C PHE A 616 12.91 -10.05 13.15
N LEU A 617 14.16 -9.67 13.35
CA LEU A 617 14.57 -8.30 13.65
C LEU A 617 15.19 -7.66 12.41
N VAL A 618 14.95 -6.37 12.25
CA VAL A 618 15.51 -5.55 11.17
C VAL A 618 16.23 -4.36 11.80
N PRO A 619 17.51 -4.09 11.46
CA PRO A 619 18.19 -2.89 11.92
C PRO A 619 17.39 -1.63 11.58
N HIS A 620 17.32 -0.67 12.50
CA HIS A 620 16.37 0.44 12.37
C HIS A 620 16.58 1.32 11.13
N THR A 621 17.78 1.32 10.55
CA THR A 621 18.14 2.07 9.35
C THR A 621 17.61 1.45 8.08
N GLU A 622 17.32 0.15 8.03
CA GLU A 622 17.01 -0.55 6.79
C GLU A 622 15.62 -0.19 6.25
N ALA A 623 15.58 0.23 4.98
CA ALA A 623 14.36 0.48 4.22
C ALA A 623 14.08 -0.67 3.24
N ASN A 624 12.80 -0.84 2.87
CA ASN A 624 12.32 -1.90 1.96
C ASN A 624 12.72 -3.33 2.38
N ALA A 625 12.85 -3.55 3.70
CA ALA A 625 13.43 -4.76 4.26
C ALA A 625 12.74 -6.05 3.80
N ASP A 626 11.41 -6.07 3.65
CA ASP A 626 10.67 -7.25 3.16
C ASP A 626 11.04 -7.62 1.71
N ALA A 627 11.11 -6.62 0.82
CA ALA A 627 11.46 -6.83 -0.59
C ALA A 627 12.91 -7.32 -0.70
N ARG A 628 13.83 -6.66 0.01
CA ARG A 628 15.25 -7.03 0.04
C ARG A 628 15.48 -8.43 0.60
N ASN A 629 14.79 -8.79 1.69
CA ASN A 629 14.88 -10.12 2.27
C ASN A 629 14.34 -11.22 1.34
N SER A 630 13.42 -10.89 0.44
CA SER A 630 12.84 -11.84 -0.53
C SER A 630 13.65 -11.95 -1.81
N ASP A 631 14.41 -10.91 -2.16
CA ASP A 631 15.28 -10.89 -3.32
C ASP A 631 16.52 -11.76 -3.09
N LYS A 632 16.68 -12.80 -3.93
CA LYS A 632 17.82 -13.73 -3.86
C LYS A 632 19.16 -13.07 -4.22
N THR A 633 19.12 -11.95 -4.95
CA THR A 633 20.31 -11.21 -5.38
C THR A 633 20.78 -10.19 -4.34
N ASP A 634 19.90 -9.75 -3.44
CA ASP A 634 20.25 -8.88 -2.32
C ASP A 634 20.88 -9.70 -1.18
N SER A 635 21.97 -9.20 -0.60
CA SER A 635 22.67 -9.83 0.52
C SER A 635 21.94 -9.67 1.86
N PHE A 636 21.05 -8.68 1.98
CA PHE A 636 20.34 -8.38 3.21
C PHE A 636 19.34 -9.46 3.58
N ARG A 637 19.37 -9.89 4.84
CA ARG A 637 18.41 -10.83 5.44
C ARG A 637 18.02 -10.38 6.83
N PHE A 638 16.81 -10.74 7.25
CA PHE A 638 16.36 -10.49 8.62
C PHE A 638 17.26 -11.21 9.64
N ILE A 639 17.47 -10.55 10.77
CA ILE A 639 18.14 -11.16 11.91
C ILE A 639 17.11 -12.05 12.62
N GLN A 640 17.13 -13.35 12.31
CA GLN A 640 16.27 -14.34 12.94
C GLN A 640 16.88 -14.84 14.25
N MET A 641 16.14 -14.74 15.35
CA MET A 641 16.60 -15.19 16.67
C MET A 641 15.49 -15.91 17.44
N SER A 642 15.76 -17.14 17.86
CA SER A 642 14.92 -17.88 18.81
C SER A 642 15.16 -17.40 20.25
N ALA A 643 14.33 -17.87 21.20
CA ALA A 643 14.32 -17.36 22.58
C ALA A 643 15.67 -17.47 23.31
N GLY A 644 16.39 -18.59 23.16
CA GLY A 644 17.71 -18.77 23.77
C GLY A 644 18.74 -17.76 23.27
N PRO A 645 18.97 -17.66 21.94
CA PRO A 645 19.80 -16.62 21.34
C PRO A 645 19.40 -15.19 21.72
N LEU A 646 18.10 -14.86 21.79
CA LEU A 646 17.64 -13.54 22.22
C LEU A 646 18.12 -13.21 23.65
N ILE A 647 18.02 -14.16 24.57
CA ILE A 647 18.50 -13.98 25.95
C ILE A 647 20.02 -13.81 25.98
N LYS A 648 20.77 -14.64 25.25
CA LYS A 648 22.24 -14.53 25.16
C LYS A 648 22.69 -13.19 24.60
N ALA A 649 21.96 -12.67 23.61
CA ALA A 649 22.18 -11.35 23.04
C ALA A 649 21.58 -10.21 23.88
N LYS A 650 21.16 -10.47 25.13
CA LYS A 650 20.60 -9.46 26.05
C LYS A 650 19.48 -8.62 25.42
N ALA A 651 18.65 -9.28 24.61
CA ALA A 651 17.58 -8.64 23.87
C ALA A 651 16.57 -7.98 24.81
N ARG A 652 16.23 -6.73 24.53
CA ARG A 652 15.34 -5.91 25.38
C ARG A 652 14.59 -4.89 24.55
N ARG A 653 13.33 -4.66 24.92
CA ARG A 653 12.54 -3.59 24.31
C ARG A 653 13.09 -2.24 24.75
N ILE A 654 13.33 -1.35 23.81
CA ILE A 654 13.73 0.04 24.06
C ILE A 654 12.59 0.97 23.62
N HIS A 655 12.53 2.16 24.20
CA HIS A 655 11.63 3.19 23.72
C HIS A 655 12.42 4.20 22.89
N VAL A 656 11.93 4.50 21.70
CA VAL A 656 12.47 5.54 20.82
C VAL A 656 11.35 6.53 20.56
N ASP A 657 11.54 7.79 20.96
CA ASP A 657 10.54 8.83 20.72
C ASP A 657 10.52 9.27 19.24
N GLU A 658 9.62 10.18 18.88
CA GLU A 658 9.45 10.66 17.49
C GLU A 658 10.71 11.35 16.94
N MET A 659 11.57 11.86 17.82
CA MET A 659 12.83 12.52 17.46
C MET A 659 14.04 11.57 17.43
N GLY A 660 13.83 10.27 17.70
CA GLY A 660 14.90 9.28 17.72
C GLY A 660 15.65 9.19 19.06
N ARG A 661 15.13 9.78 20.14
CA ARG A 661 15.78 9.70 21.47
C ARG A 661 15.47 8.37 22.13
N ILE A 662 16.50 7.70 22.63
CA ILE A 662 16.40 6.37 23.24
C ILE A 662 16.20 6.47 24.74
N ARG A 663 15.27 5.68 25.26
CA ARG A 663 15.24 5.24 26.66
C ARG A 663 15.40 3.73 26.71
N ASP A 664 16.57 3.29 27.19
CA ASP A 664 16.91 1.87 27.35
C ASP A 664 16.79 1.47 28.83
N PRO A 665 15.88 0.54 29.19
CA PRO A 665 15.74 0.08 30.57
C PRO A 665 16.87 -0.86 31.03
N GLY A 666 17.76 -1.28 30.12
CA GLY A 666 18.77 -2.31 30.37
C GLY A 666 18.20 -3.72 30.23
N PRO A 667 19.07 -4.76 30.20
CA PRO A 667 18.63 -6.13 30.00
C PRO A 667 17.78 -6.64 31.18
N PRO A 668 16.78 -7.50 30.91
CA PRO A 668 15.94 -8.06 31.95
C PRO A 668 16.78 -8.90 32.93
N ARG A 669 16.69 -8.58 34.23
CA ARG A 669 17.34 -9.32 35.33
C ARG A 669 16.61 -10.64 35.63
#